data_AF-A0A137QES9-F1
#
_entry.id   AF-A0A137QES9-F1
#
_cell.length_a   1.000
_cell.length_b   1.000
_cell.length_c   1.000
_cell.angle_alpha   90.00
_cell.angle_beta   90.00
_cell.angle_gamma   90.00
#
_symmetry.space_group_name_H-M   'P 1'
#
loop_
_entity.id
_entity.type
_entity.pdbx_description
1 polymer ?
#
loop_
_entity_poly.entity_id
_entity_poly.type
_entity_poly.pdbx_seq_one_letter_code
_entity_poly.pdbx_strand_id
1 'polypeptide(L)'
;MAIELAPLPLPASADPSKFVDFGREVTGLHPGKLTPEQLKEVREALYKYDALLFRDVVVTPEEQYALTKYFDPQSESYGHGNNKTESTKKSILHPDLKTIPRVPQVQLIGNGTVYNHEGLAEAKLKHPSHTTFHKTRVPPEDNLKATRFYRWHIDAALYDLNPPKVTTLYGLKVPKGDTQTCRYDDGTDDELPVPLGTTAFVSGRTMFEILPKEYKSLAVRSRVKYAPHPYVWMAPARAMSTGLGIESEGLELSLDELPPWEEGKVKVFPILWKNPVTGNLHFQVHPCGVQELFVEPLSAGADREGGLYPDGAHITDLKQVREILYKMQRPAIAPQLVYPHDWKENDFVLFHNRGVLHSVVGSFTPDQVRAFHQCNLAASDEPTGPSAEDVKKPEETRIARSLGNKHTVTDNRNEIAKQMEQEMLTCPLDEFQKTYLPFVPLDADINKCAENPMDKNIFKKDENTNTYRWREDLLKRLQNEKEIKAFSFLKGFADVVAKHEFSQPDEQRSDDDGFFKLTRRSIDPEFGRLLSNLGTTVVAPDIVVVAEYKKKLDPKNLFDNHCKVLSTANHIMSDDPRRSFMFGITIEGSKMSPWYFSRSHSTKSEDFDFIEIRSNQQKSLIFLSFLFGKPARLGFDKTVRRYERQRKIQYEYQVASEGGDRYFRTVKALANYRPNRITGRMTRVWRVVEIDAFEGNKISDQEFALKDVWLDSDAPTENKIQQDIFDAVEAEKIKRDREDVSRLDNILSWKTEQRNNLENLVRTGEYRNLFMRIECESVGCTTKGKPDAATPDPGLAKAWTKGPVKWRNRILDGADRSRDSPGPTSAPSSDGNSHRTKCNANPRAYTSKKRYLLVFGEVGSALHQLKSFKDVFKALRDITYGGWALAVLYIAGWVHRDISTGNIIVVESGGLLCGKLSDLEYARVFGPRSRAAKDPKTGTPFFMAHEYLSGKKLEGACPSAPTPVSKRAIVYNFQYDLESVWWIVLYCLLDCVDHPDSREVAEELFANTPDFTYGSARNEVFTQDDHLRHVLESKLHEKPKPLLGSIVHARKCMEAPSLPAFAPSGYTTNDVDVLSTENPGTLPKRPSSQRPDNDDSDEARPSSPKRARALVPEGRLHYNASDA
;
A
#
# COMPACT_ATOMS: atom_id res chain seq x y z
N MET A 1 -25.50 -21.85 -15.53
CA MET A 1 -24.07 -22.19 -15.38
C MET A 1 -23.29 -20.90 -15.58
N ALA A 2 -22.34 -20.60 -14.68
CA ALA A 2 -21.52 -19.40 -14.79
C ALA A 2 -20.63 -19.45 -16.06
N ILE A 3 -20.34 -18.30 -16.65
CA ILE A 3 -19.46 -18.21 -17.82
C ILE A 3 -18.02 -18.60 -17.45
N GLU A 4 -17.36 -19.37 -18.31
CA GLU A 4 -15.96 -19.75 -18.12
C GLU A 4 -15.03 -18.76 -18.84
N LEU A 5 -14.11 -18.16 -18.09
CA LEU A 5 -13.21 -17.10 -18.57
C LEU A 5 -11.74 -17.52 -18.45
N ALA A 6 -11.00 -17.39 -19.54
CA ALA A 6 -9.54 -17.58 -19.57
C ALA A 6 -8.82 -16.27 -19.98
N PRO A 7 -7.65 -15.92 -19.43
CA PRO A 7 -6.86 -14.78 -19.91
C PRO A 7 -6.50 -14.91 -21.39
N LEU A 8 -6.53 -13.81 -22.14
CA LEU A 8 -6.06 -13.81 -23.52
C LEU A 8 -4.54 -14.07 -23.58
N PRO A 9 -4.05 -14.81 -24.58
CA PRO A 9 -2.61 -15.01 -24.79
C PRO A 9 -1.93 -13.67 -25.11
N LEU A 10 -0.91 -13.31 -24.33
CA LEU A 10 -0.16 -12.06 -24.51
C LEU A 10 1.03 -12.27 -25.44
N PRO A 11 1.39 -11.29 -26.29
CA PRO A 11 2.63 -11.36 -27.08
C PRO A 11 3.86 -11.24 -26.17
N ALA A 12 5.01 -11.67 -26.67
CA ALA A 12 6.28 -11.60 -25.91
C ALA A 12 6.69 -10.17 -25.54
N SER A 13 6.23 -9.15 -26.29
CA SER A 13 6.50 -7.74 -26.01
C SER A 13 5.71 -7.20 -24.80
N ALA A 14 4.58 -7.80 -24.45
CA ALA A 14 3.68 -7.28 -23.42
C ALA A 14 4.21 -7.53 -22.00
N ASP A 15 4.03 -6.56 -21.10
CA ASP A 15 4.25 -6.73 -19.65
C ASP A 15 3.01 -7.42 -19.03
N PRO A 16 3.06 -8.70 -18.62
CA PRO A 16 1.89 -9.41 -18.14
C PRO A 16 1.26 -8.78 -16.90
N SER A 17 2.03 -8.03 -16.10
CA SER A 17 1.52 -7.34 -14.91
C SER A 17 0.53 -6.21 -15.25
N LYS A 18 0.53 -5.74 -16.51
CA LYS A 18 -0.34 -4.67 -17.03
C LYS A 18 -1.61 -5.18 -17.69
N PHE A 19 -1.73 -6.49 -17.90
CA PHE A 19 -2.87 -7.13 -18.53
C PHE A 19 -3.64 -8.08 -17.59
N VAL A 20 -3.36 -8.03 -16.28
CA VAL A 20 -4.03 -8.88 -15.28
C VAL A 20 -5.54 -8.73 -15.35
N ASP A 21 -6.03 -7.50 -15.46
CA ASP A 21 -7.45 -7.16 -15.59
C ASP A 21 -7.85 -6.82 -17.03
N PHE A 22 -7.15 -7.33 -18.05
CA PHE A 22 -7.47 -7.08 -19.46
C PHE A 22 -7.65 -8.38 -20.23
N GLY A 23 -8.68 -8.44 -21.08
CA GLY A 23 -8.92 -9.48 -22.07
C GLY A 23 -9.30 -10.84 -21.46
N ARG A 24 -10.48 -11.38 -21.81
CA ARG A 24 -10.81 -12.79 -21.53
C ARG A 24 -11.37 -13.52 -22.73
N GLU A 25 -10.95 -14.76 -22.92
CA GLU A 25 -11.65 -15.72 -23.78
C GLU A 25 -12.85 -16.29 -23.01
N VAL A 26 -14.02 -16.27 -23.64
CA VAL A 26 -15.25 -16.89 -23.14
C VAL A 26 -15.38 -18.24 -23.81
N THR A 27 -15.37 -19.31 -23.02
CA THR A 27 -15.36 -20.69 -23.54
C THR A 27 -16.73 -21.36 -23.39
N GLY A 28 -17.06 -22.23 -24.35
CA GLY A 28 -18.25 -23.08 -24.29
C GLY A 28 -19.60 -22.37 -24.50
N LEU A 29 -19.61 -21.11 -24.95
CA LEU A 29 -20.83 -20.31 -25.14
C LEU A 29 -20.90 -19.68 -26.52
N HIS A 30 -22.10 -19.60 -27.08
CA HIS A 30 -22.36 -18.93 -28.35
C HIS A 30 -22.87 -17.49 -28.10
N PRO A 31 -22.24 -16.44 -28.66
CA PRO A 31 -22.58 -15.05 -28.35
C PRO A 31 -24.03 -14.68 -28.74
N GLY A 32 -24.59 -15.31 -29.78
CA GLY A 32 -25.99 -15.11 -30.19
C GLY A 32 -27.05 -15.86 -29.38
N LYS A 33 -26.66 -16.77 -28.47
CA LYS A 33 -27.59 -17.69 -27.77
C LYS A 33 -27.41 -17.69 -26.25
N LEU A 34 -26.99 -16.56 -25.70
CA LEU A 34 -26.77 -16.38 -24.27
C LEU A 34 -28.11 -16.25 -23.53
N THR A 35 -28.24 -16.90 -22.35
CA THR A 35 -29.39 -16.68 -21.47
C THR A 35 -29.34 -15.27 -20.84
N PRO A 36 -30.45 -14.75 -20.30
CA PRO A 36 -30.45 -13.44 -19.62
C PRO A 36 -29.39 -13.32 -18.51
N GLU A 37 -29.14 -14.39 -17.77
CA GLU A 37 -28.13 -14.45 -16.72
C GLU A 37 -26.72 -14.38 -17.32
N GLN A 38 -26.47 -15.15 -18.39
CA GLN A 38 -25.19 -15.14 -19.09
C GLN A 38 -24.91 -13.80 -19.76
N LEU A 39 -25.93 -13.13 -20.32
CA LEU A 39 -25.81 -11.77 -20.86
C LEU A 39 -25.37 -10.77 -19.79
N LYS A 40 -25.91 -10.88 -18.57
CA LYS A 40 -25.49 -10.05 -17.44
C LYS A 40 -24.03 -10.33 -17.05
N GLU A 41 -23.64 -11.60 -16.97
CA GLU A 41 -22.27 -12.00 -16.66
C GLU A 41 -21.28 -11.54 -17.74
N VAL A 42 -21.63 -11.66 -19.03
CA VAL A 42 -20.83 -11.15 -20.16
C VAL A 42 -20.68 -9.64 -20.09
N ARG A 43 -21.75 -8.91 -19.74
CA ARG A 43 -21.69 -7.46 -19.54
C ARG A 43 -20.75 -7.07 -18.41
N GLU A 44 -20.86 -7.72 -17.25
CA GLU A 44 -19.98 -7.47 -16.11
C GLU A 44 -18.52 -7.84 -16.42
N ALA A 45 -18.29 -8.95 -17.10
CA ALA A 45 -16.97 -9.38 -17.54
C ALA A 45 -16.36 -8.40 -18.55
N LEU A 46 -17.14 -7.86 -19.50
CA LEU A 46 -16.66 -6.86 -20.45
C LEU A 46 -16.20 -5.58 -19.74
N TYR A 47 -17.00 -5.06 -18.82
CA TYR A 47 -16.60 -3.86 -18.06
C TYR A 47 -15.44 -4.11 -17.08
N LYS A 48 -15.26 -5.35 -16.63
CA LYS A 48 -14.14 -5.73 -15.75
C LYS A 48 -12.84 -5.94 -16.51
N TYR A 49 -12.91 -6.53 -17.71
CA TYR A 49 -11.74 -6.97 -18.48
C TYR A 49 -11.51 -6.22 -19.80
N ASP A 50 -12.32 -5.20 -20.09
CA ASP A 50 -12.27 -4.33 -21.28
C ASP A 50 -12.45 -5.01 -22.65
N ALA A 51 -12.12 -6.29 -22.82
CA ALA A 51 -12.29 -7.05 -24.05
C ALA A 51 -12.62 -8.53 -23.78
N LEU A 52 -13.52 -9.10 -24.58
CA LEU A 52 -13.92 -10.50 -24.56
C LEU A 52 -13.77 -11.13 -25.95
N LEU A 53 -13.27 -12.35 -26.00
CA LEU A 53 -13.11 -13.14 -27.22
C LEU A 53 -13.96 -14.40 -27.16
N PHE A 54 -14.74 -14.65 -28.21
CA PHE A 54 -15.41 -15.91 -28.47
C PHE A 54 -14.74 -16.54 -29.69
N ARG A 55 -14.22 -17.76 -29.54
CA ARG A 55 -13.50 -18.44 -30.62
C ARG A 55 -14.39 -19.40 -31.37
N ASP A 56 -14.14 -19.50 -32.67
CA ASP A 56 -14.75 -20.49 -33.57
C ASP A 56 -16.30 -20.49 -33.50
N VAL A 57 -16.87 -19.28 -33.56
CA VAL A 57 -18.33 -19.07 -33.50
C VAL A 57 -18.86 -18.60 -34.84
N VAL A 58 -20.06 -19.05 -35.21
CA VAL A 58 -20.75 -18.61 -36.42
C VAL A 58 -21.89 -17.68 -36.02
N VAL A 59 -21.67 -16.38 -36.17
CA VAL A 59 -22.60 -15.34 -35.70
C VAL A 59 -23.29 -14.68 -36.88
N THR A 60 -24.62 -14.59 -36.84
CA THR A 60 -25.37 -13.81 -37.85
C THR A 60 -25.32 -12.31 -37.54
N PRO A 61 -25.45 -11.42 -38.55
CA PRO A 61 -25.65 -9.99 -38.35
C PRO A 61 -26.75 -9.65 -37.33
N GLU A 62 -27.85 -10.40 -37.32
CA GLU A 62 -28.96 -10.24 -36.37
C GLU A 62 -28.52 -10.56 -34.94
N GLU A 63 -27.78 -11.67 -34.74
CA GLU A 63 -27.23 -12.05 -33.44
C GLU A 63 -26.18 -11.05 -32.94
N GLN A 64 -25.28 -10.58 -33.82
CA GLN A 64 -24.28 -9.56 -33.49
C GLN A 64 -24.94 -8.23 -33.07
N TYR A 65 -25.96 -7.80 -33.81
CA TYR A 65 -26.72 -6.60 -33.48
C TYR A 65 -27.45 -6.75 -32.14
N ALA A 66 -28.15 -7.87 -31.92
CA ALA A 66 -28.89 -8.12 -30.69
C ALA A 66 -27.97 -8.07 -29.45
N LEU A 67 -26.79 -8.69 -29.52
CA LEU A 67 -25.82 -8.65 -28.43
C LEU A 67 -25.24 -7.24 -28.22
N THR A 68 -24.95 -6.50 -29.30
CA THR A 68 -24.46 -5.11 -29.19
C THR A 68 -25.52 -4.21 -28.55
N LYS A 69 -26.78 -4.35 -28.97
CA LYS A 69 -27.93 -3.59 -28.45
C LYS A 69 -28.24 -3.89 -27.00
N TYR A 70 -27.93 -5.08 -26.50
CA TYR A 70 -28.12 -5.43 -25.10
C TYR A 70 -27.42 -4.45 -24.13
N PHE A 71 -26.27 -3.89 -24.51
CA PHE A 71 -25.54 -2.91 -23.70
C PHE A 71 -26.19 -1.53 -23.68
N ASP A 72 -27.05 -1.23 -24.65
CA ASP A 72 -27.85 0.00 -24.72
C ASP A 72 -29.17 -0.25 -25.46
N PRO A 73 -30.22 -0.72 -24.77
CA PRO A 73 -31.48 -1.10 -25.42
C PRO A 73 -32.20 0.06 -26.12
N GLN A 74 -31.89 1.31 -25.76
CA GLN A 74 -32.47 2.52 -26.34
C GLN A 74 -31.75 2.95 -27.63
N SER A 75 -30.62 2.32 -27.96
CA SER A 75 -29.83 2.67 -29.13
C SER A 75 -30.29 1.94 -30.39
N GLU A 76 -30.49 2.69 -31.47
CA GLU A 76 -31.01 2.18 -32.75
C GLU A 76 -30.13 2.50 -33.96
N SER A 77 -29.22 3.47 -33.82
CA SER A 77 -28.40 3.99 -34.93
C SER A 77 -26.95 3.56 -34.78
N TYR A 78 -26.30 3.28 -35.91
CA TYR A 78 -24.86 3.03 -35.97
C TYR A 78 -24.08 4.20 -35.36
N GLY A 79 -22.92 3.93 -34.76
CA GLY A 79 -22.12 4.92 -34.01
C GLY A 79 -21.70 6.17 -34.81
N HIS A 80 -21.78 6.10 -36.15
CA HIS A 80 -21.53 7.20 -37.08
C HIS A 80 -22.78 7.65 -37.88
N GLY A 81 -23.97 7.18 -37.49
CA GLY A 81 -25.27 7.44 -38.13
C GLY A 81 -25.63 6.44 -39.24
N ASN A 82 -26.92 6.11 -39.36
CA ASN A 82 -27.44 5.26 -40.45
C ASN A 82 -27.60 6.12 -41.71
N ASN A 83 -26.81 5.87 -42.76
CA ASN A 83 -27.00 6.42 -44.12
C ASN A 83 -27.09 7.96 -44.30
N LYS A 84 -26.63 8.79 -43.36
CA LYS A 84 -26.41 10.24 -43.61
C LYS A 84 -25.03 10.55 -44.20
N THR A 85 -24.21 9.54 -44.46
CA THR A 85 -22.86 9.68 -45.03
C THR A 85 -22.82 9.73 -46.56
N GLU A 86 -23.93 9.47 -47.26
CA GLU A 86 -23.97 9.58 -48.74
C GLU A 86 -23.83 11.02 -49.28
N SER A 87 -23.99 12.05 -48.43
CA SER A 87 -23.96 13.46 -48.86
C SER A 87 -22.63 14.19 -48.71
N THR A 88 -21.56 13.57 -48.15
CA THR A 88 -20.27 14.25 -47.91
C THR A 88 -19.06 13.45 -48.41
N LYS A 89 -18.78 13.54 -49.72
CA LYS A 89 -17.59 12.97 -50.41
C LYS A 89 -16.21 13.39 -49.83
N LYS A 90 -16.17 14.30 -48.85
CA LYS A 90 -14.95 14.83 -48.21
C LYS A 90 -14.58 14.14 -46.88
N SER A 91 -15.40 13.23 -46.34
CA SER A 91 -15.12 12.56 -45.06
C SER A 91 -14.08 11.44 -45.21
N ILE A 92 -13.10 11.39 -44.31
CA ILE A 92 -12.07 10.33 -44.28
C ILE A 92 -12.61 8.94 -43.89
N LEU A 93 -13.86 8.83 -43.41
CA LEU A 93 -14.51 7.56 -43.03
C LEU A 93 -15.25 6.88 -44.19
N HIS A 94 -15.54 7.63 -45.26
CA HIS A 94 -16.42 7.20 -46.35
C HIS A 94 -15.91 6.02 -47.22
N PRO A 95 -14.60 5.80 -47.47
CA PRO A 95 -14.17 4.75 -48.40
C PRO A 95 -14.27 3.31 -47.87
N ASP A 96 -14.37 3.11 -46.55
CA ASP A 96 -13.96 1.85 -45.92
C ASP A 96 -15.12 0.97 -45.36
N LEU A 97 -16.36 1.50 -45.32
CA LEU A 97 -17.53 0.82 -44.73
C LEU A 97 -18.55 0.37 -45.80
N LYS A 98 -19.09 -0.84 -45.67
CA LYS A 98 -20.19 -1.37 -46.50
C LYS A 98 -21.35 -1.87 -45.64
N THR A 99 -22.47 -1.16 -45.65
CA THR A 99 -23.67 -1.49 -44.86
C THR A 99 -24.32 -2.81 -45.30
N ILE A 100 -24.65 -3.69 -44.34
CA ILE A 100 -25.43 -4.90 -44.61
C ILE A 100 -26.92 -4.52 -44.76
N PRO A 101 -27.58 -4.77 -45.91
CA PRO A 101 -28.93 -4.25 -46.17
C PRO A 101 -30.00 -4.66 -45.14
N ARG A 102 -29.95 -5.92 -44.68
CA ARG A 102 -30.97 -6.47 -43.77
C ARG A 102 -30.77 -6.10 -42.29
N VAL A 103 -29.53 -5.78 -41.89
CA VAL A 103 -29.19 -5.27 -40.55
C VAL A 103 -28.22 -4.09 -40.71
N PRO A 104 -28.72 -2.88 -41.03
CA PRO A 104 -27.88 -1.72 -41.37
C PRO A 104 -26.91 -1.26 -40.28
N GLN A 105 -27.12 -1.67 -39.04
CA GLN A 105 -26.23 -1.42 -37.91
C GLN A 105 -24.92 -2.23 -37.98
N VAL A 106 -24.91 -3.29 -38.79
CA VAL A 106 -23.72 -4.12 -39.01
C VAL A 106 -23.06 -3.72 -40.34
N GLN A 107 -21.76 -3.44 -40.26
CA GLN A 107 -20.95 -2.95 -41.36
C GLN A 107 -19.92 -4.00 -41.76
N LEU A 108 -19.75 -4.23 -43.06
CA LEU A 108 -18.67 -5.03 -43.63
C LEU A 108 -17.46 -4.14 -43.89
N ILE A 109 -16.33 -4.48 -43.27
CA ILE A 109 -15.04 -3.77 -43.39
C ILE A 109 -13.90 -4.73 -43.72
N GLY A 110 -12.82 -4.22 -44.32
CA GLY A 110 -11.61 -5.00 -44.53
C GLY A 110 -10.84 -4.62 -45.79
N ASN A 111 -10.33 -5.61 -46.53
CA ASN A 111 -9.46 -5.43 -47.69
C ASN A 111 -9.81 -6.43 -48.80
N GLY A 112 -9.62 -6.03 -50.05
CA GLY A 112 -9.86 -6.88 -51.22
C GLY A 112 -11.33 -6.93 -51.62
N THR A 113 -11.68 -7.83 -52.53
CA THR A 113 -13.05 -7.97 -53.05
C THR A 113 -13.75 -9.18 -52.43
N VAL A 114 -14.94 -8.96 -51.89
CA VAL A 114 -15.84 -10.00 -51.37
C VAL A 114 -17.07 -10.08 -52.26
N TYR A 115 -17.47 -11.30 -52.61
CA TYR A 115 -18.62 -11.56 -53.49
C TYR A 115 -19.74 -12.24 -52.72
N ASN A 116 -20.99 -11.92 -53.07
CA ASN A 116 -22.21 -12.56 -52.58
C ASN A 116 -22.31 -12.67 -51.04
N HIS A 117 -22.01 -11.57 -50.33
CA HIS A 117 -21.99 -11.55 -48.87
C HIS A 117 -23.17 -10.76 -48.31
N GLU A 118 -24.09 -11.43 -47.60
CA GLU A 118 -25.17 -10.79 -46.83
C GLU A 118 -26.06 -9.81 -47.63
N GLY A 119 -26.29 -10.11 -48.91
CA GLY A 119 -27.08 -9.27 -49.83
C GLY A 119 -26.25 -8.28 -50.66
N LEU A 120 -24.93 -8.27 -50.50
CA LEU A 120 -23.99 -7.53 -51.34
C LEU A 120 -23.45 -8.45 -52.44
N ALA A 121 -23.81 -8.20 -53.70
CA ALA A 121 -23.34 -9.00 -54.84
C ALA A 121 -21.81 -8.90 -55.02
N GLU A 122 -21.28 -7.68 -54.91
CA GLU A 122 -19.83 -7.40 -54.93
C GLU A 122 -19.52 -6.24 -53.97
N ALA A 123 -18.57 -6.45 -53.07
CA ALA A 123 -18.11 -5.46 -52.11
C ALA A 123 -16.59 -5.33 -52.21
N LYS A 124 -16.12 -4.22 -52.80
CA LYS A 124 -14.70 -3.83 -52.78
C LYS A 124 -14.37 -3.12 -51.48
N LEU A 125 -13.56 -3.76 -50.64
CA LEU A 125 -13.13 -3.28 -49.34
C LEU A 125 -11.71 -2.71 -49.43
N LYS A 126 -11.42 -1.70 -48.61
CA LYS A 126 -10.11 -1.05 -48.56
C LYS A 126 -9.63 -0.98 -47.12
N HIS A 127 -8.44 -1.51 -46.88
CA HIS A 127 -7.83 -1.41 -45.56
C HIS A 127 -7.38 0.04 -45.28
N PRO A 128 -7.75 0.62 -44.13
CA PRO A 128 -7.18 1.88 -43.71
C PRO A 128 -5.68 1.74 -43.45
N SER A 129 -4.85 2.57 -44.10
CA SER A 129 -3.39 2.45 -44.04
C SER A 129 -2.71 3.76 -43.68
N HIS A 130 -1.64 3.66 -42.89
CA HIS A 130 -0.77 4.78 -42.56
C HIS A 130 -0.28 5.52 -43.82
N THR A 131 -0.04 4.82 -44.93
CA THR A 131 0.42 5.41 -46.19
C THR A 131 -0.56 6.44 -46.78
N THR A 132 -1.84 6.37 -46.41
CA THR A 132 -2.87 7.28 -46.91
C THR A 132 -3.19 8.45 -45.99
N PHE A 133 -2.84 8.37 -44.71
CA PHE A 133 -3.29 9.32 -43.69
C PHE A 133 -2.14 9.99 -42.92
N HIS A 134 -1.00 9.32 -42.77
CA HIS A 134 0.16 9.86 -42.07
C HIS A 134 0.94 10.85 -42.94
N LYS A 135 1.62 11.78 -42.28
CA LYS A 135 2.52 12.74 -42.93
C LYS A 135 3.75 12.05 -43.49
N THR A 136 4.39 11.20 -42.68
CA THR A 136 5.52 10.36 -43.08
C THR A 136 5.04 8.94 -43.35
N ARG A 137 5.81 8.17 -44.13
CA ARG A 137 5.46 6.80 -44.53
C ARG A 137 6.66 5.89 -44.33
N VAL A 138 6.37 4.61 -44.10
CA VAL A 138 7.41 3.58 -44.16
C VAL A 138 7.97 3.54 -45.60
N PRO A 139 9.30 3.39 -45.77
CA PRO A 139 9.90 3.32 -47.09
C PRO A 139 9.31 2.19 -47.96
N PRO A 140 9.11 2.39 -49.27
CA PRO A 140 8.51 1.39 -50.15
C PRO A 140 9.23 0.03 -50.17
N GLU A 141 10.54 0.01 -49.93
CA GLU A 141 11.38 -1.19 -49.85
C GLU A 141 11.06 -2.08 -48.63
N ASP A 142 10.55 -1.48 -47.56
CA ASP A 142 10.11 -2.16 -46.33
C ASP A 142 8.60 -2.43 -46.34
N ASN A 143 7.90 -2.06 -47.41
CA ASN A 143 6.48 -2.27 -47.56
C ASN A 143 6.14 -3.77 -47.42
N LEU A 144 5.03 -4.07 -46.76
CA LEU A 144 4.61 -5.43 -46.36
C LEU A 144 5.48 -6.11 -45.27
N LYS A 145 6.67 -5.61 -44.94
CA LYS A 145 7.48 -6.09 -43.80
C LYS A 145 7.32 -5.20 -42.58
N ALA A 146 7.18 -3.89 -42.80
CA ALA A 146 6.92 -2.90 -41.77
C ALA A 146 5.61 -2.15 -42.04
N THR A 147 4.99 -1.67 -40.97
CA THR A 147 3.73 -0.93 -40.98
C THR A 147 3.70 0.07 -39.82
N ARG A 148 2.60 0.80 -39.66
CA ARG A 148 2.33 1.65 -38.49
C ARG A 148 0.89 1.51 -38.04
N PHE A 149 0.59 1.96 -36.83
CA PHE A 149 -0.79 2.15 -36.40
C PHE A 149 -1.50 3.12 -37.36
N TYR A 150 -2.67 2.74 -37.87
CA TYR A 150 -3.42 3.66 -38.75
C TYR A 150 -3.83 4.92 -37.98
N ARG A 151 -4.64 4.75 -36.93
CA ARG A 151 -5.10 5.83 -36.06
C ARG A 151 -5.59 5.24 -34.75
N TRP A 152 -5.01 5.70 -33.65
CA TRP A 152 -5.56 5.43 -32.31
C TRP A 152 -6.85 6.21 -32.13
N HIS A 153 -7.94 5.51 -31.81
CA HIS A 153 -9.26 6.12 -31.68
C HIS A 153 -10.15 5.37 -30.69
N ILE A 154 -11.26 6.04 -30.36
CA ILE A 154 -12.51 5.46 -29.86
C ILE A 154 -13.50 5.48 -31.03
N ASP A 155 -14.35 4.47 -31.16
CA ASP A 155 -15.41 4.51 -32.17
C ASP A 155 -16.42 5.58 -31.72
N ALA A 156 -16.59 6.66 -32.49
CA ALA A 156 -17.54 7.73 -32.18
C ALA A 156 -17.68 8.71 -33.35
N ALA A 157 -18.88 9.26 -33.57
CA ALA A 157 -19.09 10.39 -34.48
C ALA A 157 -18.43 11.69 -33.98
N LEU A 158 -18.38 11.89 -32.66
CA LEU A 158 -17.82 13.07 -31.96
C LEU A 158 -18.53 14.40 -32.29
N TYR A 159 -19.66 14.33 -33.01
CA TYR A 159 -20.58 15.42 -33.31
C TYR A 159 -22.00 14.83 -33.37
N ASP A 160 -22.98 15.50 -32.75
CA ASP A 160 -24.40 15.09 -32.63
C ASP A 160 -24.63 13.80 -31.79
N LEU A 161 -23.93 12.71 -32.12
CA LEU A 161 -24.07 11.39 -31.52
C LEU A 161 -23.06 11.13 -30.39
N ASN A 162 -23.49 10.35 -29.40
CA ASN A 162 -22.66 9.97 -28.25
C ASN A 162 -21.82 8.70 -28.55
N PRO A 163 -20.60 8.59 -27.97
CA PRO A 163 -19.75 7.41 -28.14
C PRO A 163 -20.44 6.11 -27.70
N PRO A 164 -20.47 5.07 -28.56
CA PRO A 164 -20.91 3.72 -28.22
C PRO A 164 -20.33 3.19 -26.92
N LYS A 165 -21.10 2.38 -26.18
CA LYS A 165 -20.66 1.69 -24.95
C LYS A 165 -19.75 0.50 -25.25
N VAL A 166 -20.08 -0.24 -26.31
CA VAL A 166 -19.42 -1.47 -26.76
C VAL A 166 -19.29 -1.44 -28.27
N THR A 167 -18.23 -2.05 -28.78
CA THR A 167 -18.10 -2.41 -30.19
C THR A 167 -17.90 -3.92 -30.29
N THR A 168 -18.53 -4.53 -31.29
CA THR A 168 -18.32 -5.93 -31.65
C THR A 168 -17.66 -6.05 -33.01
N LEU A 169 -16.68 -6.94 -33.12
CA LEU A 169 -15.92 -7.24 -34.34
C LEU A 169 -15.89 -8.74 -34.57
N TYR A 170 -16.26 -9.17 -35.78
CA TYR A 170 -16.31 -10.57 -36.16
C TYR A 170 -15.43 -10.84 -37.38
N GLY A 171 -14.42 -11.69 -37.23
CA GLY A 171 -13.44 -12.03 -38.27
C GLY A 171 -13.95 -13.12 -39.21
N LEU A 172 -14.54 -12.76 -40.34
CA LEU A 172 -15.08 -13.71 -41.32
C LEU A 172 -13.99 -14.34 -42.19
N LYS A 173 -13.10 -13.49 -42.71
CA LYS A 173 -11.92 -13.90 -43.47
C LYS A 173 -10.72 -13.16 -42.93
N VAL A 174 -9.73 -13.91 -42.50
CA VAL A 174 -8.50 -13.37 -41.92
C VAL A 174 -7.32 -13.75 -42.82
N PRO A 175 -6.61 -12.77 -43.39
CA PRO A 175 -5.49 -13.05 -44.28
C PRO A 175 -4.33 -13.68 -43.49
N LYS A 176 -3.72 -14.71 -44.08
CA LYS A 176 -2.52 -15.37 -43.53
C LYS A 176 -1.27 -14.76 -44.13
N GLY A 177 -0.23 -14.60 -43.33
CA GLY A 177 1.06 -14.10 -43.76
C GLY A 177 2.03 -13.93 -42.60
N ASP A 178 3.25 -13.50 -42.91
CA ASP A 178 4.28 -13.25 -41.92
C ASP A 178 3.91 -12.06 -41.01
N THR A 179 4.45 -12.07 -39.79
CA THR A 179 4.34 -10.94 -38.87
C THR A 179 5.00 -9.70 -39.45
N GLN A 180 4.36 -8.54 -39.26
CA GLN A 180 4.91 -7.23 -39.65
C GLN A 180 5.50 -6.52 -38.44
N THR A 181 6.44 -5.60 -38.69
CA THR A 181 6.98 -4.72 -37.64
C THR A 181 6.24 -3.39 -37.66
N CYS A 182 5.51 -3.08 -36.59
CA CYS A 182 4.89 -1.77 -36.40
C CYS A 182 5.92 -0.77 -35.88
N ARG A 183 6.32 0.20 -36.71
CA ARG A 183 7.30 1.24 -36.35
C ARG A 183 6.60 2.51 -35.86
N TYR A 184 7.13 3.09 -34.79
CA TYR A 184 6.58 4.32 -34.22
C TYR A 184 7.17 5.55 -34.91
N ASP A 185 8.46 5.51 -35.27
CA ASP A 185 9.18 6.56 -36.00
C ASP A 185 8.95 7.97 -35.42
N ASP A 186 8.89 8.11 -34.09
CA ASP A 186 8.78 9.39 -33.38
C ASP A 186 10.02 9.74 -32.55
N GLY A 187 11.14 9.07 -32.86
CA GLY A 187 12.45 9.30 -32.24
C GLY A 187 12.70 8.51 -30.95
N THR A 188 11.80 7.59 -30.56
CA THR A 188 12.01 6.69 -29.42
C THR A 188 12.64 5.35 -29.79
N ASP A 189 12.78 5.05 -31.08
CA ASP A 189 13.17 3.75 -31.63
C ASP A 189 12.23 2.59 -31.22
N ASP A 190 11.00 2.90 -30.79
CA ASP A 190 10.00 1.88 -30.47
C ASP A 190 9.57 1.13 -31.73
N GLU A 191 9.58 -0.19 -31.64
CA GLU A 191 9.02 -1.12 -32.64
C GLU A 191 8.19 -2.20 -31.93
N LEU A 192 7.13 -2.67 -32.59
CA LEU A 192 6.25 -3.73 -32.09
C LEU A 192 6.00 -4.78 -33.17
N PRO A 193 6.42 -6.04 -33.00
CA PRO A 193 6.01 -7.13 -33.88
C PRO A 193 4.49 -7.35 -33.75
N VAL A 194 3.80 -7.37 -34.89
CA VAL A 194 2.34 -7.53 -34.97
C VAL A 194 1.96 -8.62 -35.98
N PRO A 195 0.98 -9.47 -35.66
CA PRO A 195 0.34 -10.32 -36.66
C PRO A 195 -0.26 -9.50 -37.81
N LEU A 196 -0.37 -10.13 -38.98
CA LEU A 196 -0.94 -9.48 -40.16
C LEU A 196 -2.43 -9.17 -39.93
N GLY A 197 -2.83 -7.90 -40.01
CA GLY A 197 -4.23 -7.49 -39.86
C GLY A 197 -4.77 -7.37 -38.46
N THR A 198 -3.86 -7.24 -37.50
CA THR A 198 -4.12 -7.00 -36.08
C THR A 198 -5.04 -5.80 -35.83
N THR A 199 -5.85 -5.94 -34.79
CA THR A 199 -6.43 -4.81 -34.07
C THR A 199 -5.66 -4.65 -32.76
N ALA A 200 -4.98 -3.51 -32.61
CA ALA A 200 -4.20 -3.19 -31.42
C ALA A 200 -5.08 -2.46 -30.41
N PHE A 201 -4.97 -2.84 -29.13
CA PHE A 201 -5.73 -2.26 -28.03
C PHE A 201 -4.81 -1.72 -26.94
N VAL A 202 -5.22 -0.62 -26.31
CA VAL A 202 -4.64 -0.11 -25.06
C VAL A 202 -5.75 0.21 -24.06
N SER A 203 -5.54 -0.15 -22.78
CA SER A 203 -6.51 0.13 -21.72
C SER A 203 -6.43 1.60 -21.30
N GLY A 204 -7.56 2.31 -21.38
CA GLY A 204 -7.70 3.68 -20.89
C GLY A 204 -7.46 3.80 -19.38
N ARG A 205 -7.77 2.74 -18.61
CA ARG A 205 -7.45 2.68 -17.18
C ARG A 205 -5.95 2.68 -16.97
N THR A 206 -5.22 1.79 -17.66
CA THR A 206 -3.75 1.75 -17.59
C THR A 206 -3.15 3.07 -18.05
N MET A 207 -3.68 3.66 -19.12
CA MET A 207 -3.25 4.98 -19.61
C MET A 207 -3.35 6.06 -18.53
N PHE A 208 -4.46 6.13 -17.80
CA PHE A 208 -4.58 7.05 -16.66
C PHE A 208 -3.66 6.68 -15.49
N GLU A 209 -3.57 5.40 -15.12
CA GLU A 209 -2.81 4.92 -13.97
C GLU A 209 -1.29 5.14 -14.11
N ILE A 210 -0.75 5.16 -15.32
CA ILE A 210 0.69 5.38 -15.55
C ILE A 210 1.07 6.87 -15.66
N LEU A 211 0.10 7.78 -15.72
CA LEU A 211 0.40 9.21 -15.80
C LEU A 211 1.17 9.69 -14.55
N PRO A 212 2.13 10.62 -14.72
CA PRO A 212 2.70 11.37 -13.61
C PRO A 212 1.63 12.12 -12.81
N LYS A 213 1.90 12.44 -11.55
CA LYS A 213 0.93 13.04 -10.61
C LYS A 213 0.30 14.32 -11.18
N GLU A 214 1.11 15.18 -11.75
CA GLU A 214 0.72 16.46 -12.36
C GLU A 214 -0.24 16.27 -13.55
N TYR A 215 -0.04 15.21 -14.35
CA TYR A 215 -0.92 14.89 -15.47
C TYR A 215 -2.17 14.11 -15.03
N LYS A 216 -2.11 13.34 -13.94
CA LYS A 216 -3.33 12.77 -13.33
C LYS A 216 -4.24 13.87 -12.78
N SER A 217 -3.66 14.82 -12.06
CA SER A 217 -4.38 16.01 -11.57
C SER A 217 -4.92 16.86 -12.71
N LEU A 218 -4.20 16.97 -13.85
CA LEU A 218 -4.75 17.62 -15.04
C LEU A 218 -5.93 16.82 -15.62
N ALA A 219 -5.76 15.53 -15.88
CA ALA A 219 -6.75 14.70 -16.57
C ALA A 219 -8.11 14.65 -15.86
N VAL A 220 -8.13 14.56 -14.53
CA VAL A 220 -9.35 14.43 -13.71
C VAL A 220 -10.21 15.70 -13.69
N ARG A 221 -9.64 16.86 -14.03
CA ARG A 221 -10.34 18.15 -14.02
C ARG A 221 -10.43 18.79 -15.40
N SER A 222 -10.14 18.00 -16.45
CA SER A 222 -10.10 18.47 -17.82
C SER A 222 -11.22 17.88 -18.68
N ARG A 223 -11.70 18.71 -19.61
CA ARG A 223 -12.70 18.37 -20.63
C ARG A 223 -12.19 18.79 -22.01
N VAL A 224 -12.51 18.02 -23.03
CA VAL A 224 -12.14 18.29 -24.43
C VAL A 224 -13.36 18.68 -25.24
N LYS A 225 -13.22 19.72 -26.08
CA LYS A 225 -14.21 20.10 -27.10
C LYS A 225 -13.77 19.54 -28.44
N TYR A 226 -14.67 18.84 -29.12
CA TYR A 226 -14.42 18.37 -30.49
C TYR A 226 -14.83 19.44 -31.51
N ALA A 227 -14.17 19.46 -32.67
CA ALA A 227 -14.60 20.33 -33.77
C ALA A 227 -15.96 19.86 -34.33
N PRO A 228 -16.80 20.77 -34.87
CA PRO A 228 -17.95 20.37 -35.68
C PRO A 228 -17.51 19.51 -36.87
N HIS A 229 -18.27 18.47 -37.19
CA HIS A 229 -17.92 17.53 -38.28
C HIS A 229 -16.43 17.12 -38.27
N PRO A 230 -15.90 16.55 -37.18
CA PRO A 230 -14.45 16.51 -36.91
C PRO A 230 -13.66 15.74 -37.98
N TYR A 231 -14.27 14.73 -38.60
CA TYR A 231 -13.68 13.96 -39.70
C TYR A 231 -13.59 14.71 -41.04
N VAL A 232 -14.40 15.76 -41.22
CA VAL A 232 -14.31 16.69 -42.36
C VAL A 232 -13.33 17.81 -42.02
N TRP A 233 -13.41 18.35 -40.81
CA TRP A 233 -12.52 19.39 -40.29
C TRP A 233 -11.04 19.03 -40.42
N MET A 234 -10.65 17.82 -39.99
CA MET A 234 -9.26 17.37 -40.05
C MET A 234 -8.85 16.71 -41.38
N ALA A 235 -9.75 16.65 -42.38
CA ALA A 235 -9.51 15.90 -43.61
C ALA A 235 -8.27 16.34 -44.42
N PRO A 236 -7.90 17.64 -44.49
CA PRO A 236 -6.70 18.06 -45.20
C PRO A 236 -5.40 17.86 -44.39
N ALA A 237 -5.51 17.69 -43.07
CA ALA A 237 -4.38 17.49 -42.17
C ALA A 237 -3.91 16.03 -42.16
N ARG A 238 -2.69 15.80 -41.64
CA ARG A 238 -2.03 14.49 -41.65
C ARG A 238 -1.70 14.01 -40.25
N ALA A 239 -1.84 12.70 -40.03
CA ALA A 239 -1.49 12.09 -38.75
C ALA A 239 0.03 12.03 -38.53
N MET A 240 0.42 12.07 -37.25
CA MET A 240 1.77 11.76 -36.81
C MET A 240 2.11 10.29 -37.09
N SER A 241 3.40 9.96 -37.14
CA SER A 241 3.89 8.60 -37.42
C SER A 241 3.34 7.52 -36.49
N THR A 242 3.08 7.85 -35.22
CA THR A 242 2.49 6.93 -34.24
C THR A 242 0.99 6.69 -34.43
N GLY A 243 0.34 7.42 -35.34
CA GLY A 243 -1.13 7.41 -35.51
C GLY A 243 -1.88 8.00 -34.32
N LEU A 244 -1.20 8.60 -33.34
CA LEU A 244 -1.78 9.14 -32.11
C LEU A 244 -1.98 10.66 -32.21
N GLY A 245 -2.93 11.09 -33.05
CA GLY A 245 -3.22 12.51 -33.27
C GLY A 245 -2.76 13.03 -34.63
N ILE A 246 -2.83 14.35 -34.80
CA ILE A 246 -2.61 15.06 -36.08
C ILE A 246 -1.47 16.06 -35.93
N GLU A 247 -0.70 16.25 -36.99
CA GLU A 247 0.36 17.26 -37.09
C GLU A 247 -0.21 18.68 -37.01
N SER A 248 0.42 19.56 -36.23
CA SER A 248 -0.02 20.95 -36.04
C SER A 248 0.50 21.88 -37.13
N GLU A 249 -0.02 21.73 -38.34
CA GLU A 249 0.39 22.49 -39.53
C GLU A 249 -0.62 23.57 -39.96
N GLY A 250 -1.75 23.68 -39.26
CA GLY A 250 -2.82 24.64 -39.57
C GLY A 250 -3.53 24.32 -40.90
N LEU A 251 -3.65 23.04 -41.24
CA LEU A 251 -4.28 22.56 -42.47
C LEU A 251 -5.75 22.17 -42.28
N GLU A 252 -6.27 22.23 -41.06
CA GLU A 252 -7.67 21.97 -40.77
C GLU A 252 -8.56 23.00 -41.46
N LEU A 253 -9.74 22.58 -41.89
CA LEU A 253 -10.71 23.51 -42.50
C LEU A 253 -11.16 24.56 -41.49
N SER A 254 -11.39 25.78 -41.97
CA SER A 254 -12.07 26.80 -41.16
C SER A 254 -13.53 26.40 -40.91
N LEU A 255 -14.14 26.95 -39.85
CA LEU A 255 -15.53 26.61 -39.49
C LEU A 255 -16.55 26.98 -40.58
N ASP A 256 -16.24 27.98 -41.41
CA ASP A 256 -17.06 28.44 -42.53
C ASP A 256 -17.00 27.51 -43.76
N GLU A 257 -15.95 26.68 -43.86
CA GLU A 257 -15.76 25.70 -44.94
C GLU A 257 -16.37 24.32 -44.62
N LEU A 258 -16.84 24.14 -43.39
CA LEU A 258 -17.52 22.92 -42.95
C LEU A 258 -18.95 22.85 -43.50
N PRO A 259 -19.53 21.64 -43.61
CA PRO A 259 -20.96 21.50 -43.80
C PRO A 259 -21.73 22.28 -42.71
N PRO A 260 -22.96 22.74 -42.97
CA PRO A 260 -23.77 23.43 -41.97
C PRO A 260 -23.79 22.69 -40.64
N TRP A 261 -23.54 23.43 -39.56
CA TRP A 261 -23.41 22.87 -38.23
C TRP A 261 -24.03 23.79 -37.18
N GLU A 262 -24.48 23.20 -36.09
CA GLU A 262 -25.06 23.87 -34.93
C GLU A 262 -24.15 23.66 -33.71
N GLU A 263 -23.92 24.73 -32.93
CA GLU A 263 -23.09 24.69 -31.70
C GLU A 263 -23.63 23.68 -30.67
N GLY A 264 -24.96 23.58 -30.52
CA GLY A 264 -25.59 22.65 -29.57
C GLY A 264 -25.34 21.17 -29.86
N LYS A 265 -24.84 20.82 -31.06
CA LYS A 265 -24.47 19.45 -31.45
C LYS A 265 -22.99 19.16 -31.24
N VAL A 266 -22.18 20.16 -30.91
CA VAL A 266 -20.76 19.99 -30.61
C VAL A 266 -20.60 19.28 -29.28
N LYS A 267 -19.74 18.25 -29.24
CA LYS A 267 -19.53 17.45 -28.04
C LYS A 267 -18.38 17.99 -27.20
N VAL A 268 -18.65 18.12 -25.89
CA VAL A 268 -17.66 18.40 -24.86
C VAL A 268 -17.68 17.25 -23.87
N PHE A 269 -16.59 16.50 -23.78
CA PHE A 269 -16.50 15.33 -22.90
C PHE A 269 -15.38 15.47 -21.87
N PRO A 270 -15.53 14.88 -20.67
CA PRO A 270 -14.40 14.73 -19.77
C PRO A 270 -13.29 13.89 -20.41
N ILE A 271 -12.03 14.19 -20.06
CA ILE A 271 -10.88 13.37 -20.51
C ILE A 271 -10.94 11.96 -19.94
N LEU A 272 -11.45 11.82 -18.71
CA LEU A 272 -11.57 10.55 -18.02
C LEU A 272 -13.04 10.12 -17.96
N TRP A 273 -13.32 8.89 -18.38
CA TRP A 273 -14.65 8.30 -18.32
C TRP A 273 -14.70 7.25 -17.22
N LYS A 274 -15.78 7.27 -16.44
CA LYS A 274 -15.98 6.39 -15.30
C LYS A 274 -16.64 5.09 -15.75
N ASN A 275 -16.00 3.98 -15.40
CA ASN A 275 -16.51 2.64 -15.67
C ASN A 275 -17.73 2.35 -14.76
N PRO A 276 -18.89 1.99 -15.31
CA PRO A 276 -20.12 1.84 -14.54
C PRO A 276 -20.14 0.60 -13.62
N VAL A 277 -19.26 -0.38 -13.84
CA VAL A 277 -19.18 -1.61 -13.03
C VAL A 277 -18.05 -1.52 -12.02
N THR A 278 -16.85 -1.12 -12.47
CA THR A 278 -15.66 -1.11 -11.59
C THR A 278 -15.46 0.20 -10.84
N GLY A 279 -16.08 1.30 -11.29
CA GLY A 279 -15.88 2.64 -10.77
C GLY A 279 -14.53 3.28 -11.13
N ASN A 280 -13.67 2.57 -11.86
CA ASN A 280 -12.36 3.07 -12.29
C ASN A 280 -12.49 4.19 -13.34
N LEU A 281 -11.48 5.08 -13.39
CA LEU A 281 -11.38 6.12 -14.42
C LEU A 281 -10.52 5.62 -15.58
N HIS A 282 -11.03 5.78 -16.80
CA HIS A 282 -10.36 5.44 -18.05
C HIS A 282 -10.06 6.72 -18.83
N PHE A 283 -8.82 6.93 -19.25
CA PHE A 283 -8.47 8.00 -20.19
C PHE A 283 -9.05 7.69 -21.56
N GLN A 284 -9.97 8.54 -22.03
CA GLN A 284 -10.79 8.30 -23.22
C GLN A 284 -10.96 9.60 -24.02
N VAL A 285 -9.97 9.87 -24.87
CA VAL A 285 -9.98 11.01 -25.78
C VAL A 285 -9.63 10.52 -27.17
N HIS A 286 -10.44 10.89 -28.17
CA HIS A 286 -10.09 10.66 -29.56
C HIS A 286 -9.04 11.70 -29.98
N PRO A 287 -7.78 11.32 -30.23
CA PRO A 287 -6.66 12.26 -30.30
C PRO A 287 -6.69 13.20 -31.52
N CYS A 288 -7.39 12.85 -32.60
CA CYS A 288 -7.38 13.65 -33.83
C CYS A 288 -8.43 14.77 -33.90
N GLY A 289 -9.58 14.61 -33.24
CA GLY A 289 -10.76 15.47 -33.47
C GLY A 289 -10.92 16.61 -32.46
N VAL A 290 -10.00 16.74 -31.49
CA VAL A 290 -10.09 17.74 -30.41
C VAL A 290 -9.67 19.11 -30.93
N GLN A 291 -10.49 20.12 -30.65
CA GLN A 291 -10.26 21.51 -30.99
C GLN A 291 -9.77 22.33 -29.79
N GLU A 292 -10.35 22.11 -28.60
CA GLU A 292 -10.06 22.90 -27.39
C GLU A 292 -9.97 22.04 -26.14
N LEU A 293 -9.24 22.54 -25.14
CA LEU A 293 -9.11 21.92 -23.82
C LEU A 293 -9.59 22.89 -22.72
N PHE A 294 -10.55 22.45 -21.92
CA PHE A 294 -10.97 23.12 -20.70
C PHE A 294 -10.34 22.45 -19.49
N VAL A 295 -9.88 23.26 -18.54
CA VAL A 295 -9.24 22.82 -17.31
C VAL A 295 -9.84 23.59 -16.15
N GLU A 296 -10.50 22.89 -15.22
CA GLU A 296 -11.03 23.49 -14.01
C GLU A 296 -9.89 23.84 -13.02
N PRO A 297 -10.04 24.90 -12.20
CA PRO A 297 -9.05 25.25 -11.19
C PRO A 297 -8.87 24.15 -10.16
N LEU A 298 -7.70 24.13 -9.51
CA LEU A 298 -7.46 23.29 -8.35
C LEU A 298 -8.38 23.70 -7.18
N SER A 299 -8.77 22.73 -6.36
CA SER A 299 -9.70 22.96 -5.25
C SER A 299 -9.09 23.88 -4.17
N ALA A 300 -9.94 24.60 -3.43
CA ALA A 300 -9.50 25.48 -2.35
C ALA A 300 -8.87 24.65 -1.21
N GLY A 301 -7.53 24.60 -1.18
CA GLY A 301 -6.73 23.79 -0.25
C GLY A 301 -5.77 22.81 -0.92
N ALA A 302 -5.86 22.64 -2.24
CA ALA A 302 -4.93 21.84 -3.03
C ALA A 302 -3.54 22.50 -3.13
N ASP A 303 -2.49 21.67 -3.20
CA ASP A 303 -1.11 22.13 -3.40
C ASP A 303 -0.96 22.76 -4.79
N ARG A 304 -0.70 24.08 -4.82
CA ARG A 304 -0.54 24.85 -6.05
C ARG A 304 0.90 24.80 -6.59
N GLU A 305 1.88 24.39 -5.79
CA GLU A 305 3.29 24.37 -6.21
C GLU A 305 3.56 23.14 -7.10
N GLY A 306 3.77 23.34 -8.40
CA GLY A 306 4.02 22.27 -9.38
C GLY A 306 2.78 21.69 -10.07
N GLY A 307 1.58 22.20 -9.76
CA GLY A 307 0.36 21.88 -10.50
C GLY A 307 0.35 22.54 -11.88
N LEU A 308 0.05 21.77 -12.94
CA LEU A 308 -0.19 22.35 -14.27
C LEU A 308 -1.48 23.18 -14.22
N TYR A 309 -1.56 24.37 -14.80
CA TYR A 309 -2.80 25.19 -14.85
C TYR A 309 -3.58 25.29 -13.50
N PRO A 310 -2.96 25.73 -12.40
CA PRO A 310 -3.54 25.67 -11.05
C PRO A 310 -4.79 26.56 -10.90
N ASP A 311 -4.87 27.65 -11.65
CA ASP A 311 -5.99 28.59 -11.69
C ASP A 311 -7.09 28.19 -12.69
N GLY A 312 -6.96 27.00 -13.29
CA GLY A 312 -7.74 26.59 -14.44
C GLY A 312 -7.19 27.20 -15.74
N ALA A 313 -7.69 26.72 -16.87
CA ALA A 313 -7.31 27.20 -18.18
C ALA A 313 -8.36 26.85 -19.22
N HIS A 314 -8.51 27.72 -20.22
CA HIS A 314 -9.16 27.38 -21.48
C HIS A 314 -8.11 27.53 -22.57
N ILE A 315 -7.73 26.40 -23.17
CA ILE A 315 -6.66 26.32 -24.16
C ILE A 315 -7.32 26.15 -25.54
N THR A 316 -7.16 27.18 -26.36
CA THR A 316 -7.65 27.26 -27.74
C THR A 316 -6.54 27.15 -28.78
N ASP A 317 -5.27 27.26 -28.37
CA ASP A 317 -4.13 27.01 -29.24
C ASP A 317 -4.05 25.51 -29.58
N LEU A 318 -4.37 25.17 -30.83
CA LEU A 318 -4.51 23.78 -31.26
C LEU A 318 -3.20 22.98 -31.14
N LYS A 319 -2.04 23.63 -31.31
CA LYS A 319 -0.74 23.00 -31.12
C LYS A 319 -0.53 22.62 -29.66
N GLN A 320 -0.79 23.53 -28.72
CA GLN A 320 -0.71 23.27 -27.30
C GLN A 320 -1.69 22.17 -26.85
N VAL A 321 -2.93 22.18 -27.34
CA VAL A 321 -3.92 21.13 -27.07
C VAL A 321 -3.38 19.76 -27.48
N ARG A 322 -2.86 19.64 -28.71
CA ARG A 322 -2.31 18.39 -29.24
C ARG A 322 -1.06 17.94 -28.48
N GLU A 323 -0.15 18.83 -28.13
CA GLU A 323 1.05 18.50 -27.35
C GLU A 323 0.70 17.97 -25.96
N ILE A 324 -0.30 18.55 -25.29
CA ILE A 324 -0.76 18.10 -23.97
C ILE A 324 -1.36 16.71 -24.06
N LEU A 325 -2.28 16.48 -25.01
CA LEU A 325 -2.91 15.17 -25.21
C LEU A 325 -1.88 14.11 -25.61
N TYR A 326 -0.93 14.44 -26.49
CA TYR A 326 0.15 13.53 -26.88
C TYR A 326 1.00 13.11 -25.69
N LYS A 327 1.43 14.07 -24.84
CA LYS A 327 2.19 13.77 -23.62
C LYS A 327 1.45 12.84 -22.66
N MET A 328 0.12 12.93 -22.59
CA MET A 328 -0.69 12.05 -21.74
C MET A 328 -0.94 10.67 -22.37
N GLN A 329 -1.16 10.58 -23.68
CA GLN A 329 -1.56 9.33 -24.33
C GLN A 329 -0.36 8.50 -24.84
N ARG A 330 0.73 9.14 -25.29
CA ARG A 330 1.89 8.45 -25.89
C ARG A 330 2.54 7.41 -24.99
N PRO A 331 2.70 7.62 -23.67
CA PRO A 331 3.26 6.60 -22.78
C PRO A 331 2.45 5.29 -22.77
N ALA A 332 1.13 5.35 -23.00
CA ALA A 332 0.26 4.19 -22.91
C ALA A 332 0.26 3.31 -24.16
N ILE A 333 0.74 3.84 -25.29
CA ILE A 333 0.96 3.06 -26.50
C ILE A 333 2.38 2.51 -26.58
N ALA A 334 3.19 2.53 -25.51
CA ALA A 334 4.50 1.87 -25.52
C ALA A 334 4.36 0.36 -25.83
N PRO A 335 5.32 -0.29 -26.53
CA PRO A 335 5.16 -1.66 -27.02
C PRO A 335 4.70 -2.68 -25.97
N GLN A 336 5.14 -2.53 -24.72
CA GLN A 336 4.79 -3.40 -23.60
C GLN A 336 3.38 -3.22 -23.02
N LEU A 337 2.65 -2.19 -23.46
CA LEU A 337 1.30 -1.84 -23.01
C LEU A 337 0.25 -2.02 -24.12
N VAL A 338 0.65 -2.42 -25.31
CA VAL A 338 -0.23 -2.67 -26.45
C VAL A 338 -0.57 -4.15 -26.54
N TYR A 339 -1.85 -4.47 -26.66
CA TYR A 339 -2.32 -5.82 -27.00
C TYR A 339 -2.65 -5.90 -28.49
N PRO A 340 -1.75 -6.43 -29.33
CA PRO A 340 -2.05 -6.75 -30.73
C PRO A 340 -2.82 -8.07 -30.80
N HIS A 341 -4.11 -8.01 -31.11
CA HIS A 341 -4.89 -9.23 -31.28
C HIS A 341 -4.48 -9.97 -32.55
N ASP A 342 -4.10 -11.24 -32.39
CA ASP A 342 -3.89 -12.21 -33.46
C ASP A 342 -5.22 -12.85 -33.84
N TRP A 343 -5.78 -12.41 -34.97
CA TRP A 343 -7.11 -12.82 -35.42
C TRP A 343 -7.09 -14.23 -36.02
N LYS A 344 -8.13 -15.00 -35.73
CA LYS A 344 -8.48 -16.22 -36.48
C LYS A 344 -9.82 -16.04 -37.16
N GLU A 345 -10.05 -16.81 -38.22
CA GLU A 345 -11.40 -16.91 -38.79
C GLU A 345 -12.36 -17.41 -37.72
N ASN A 346 -13.56 -16.84 -37.71
CA ASN A 346 -14.62 -17.06 -36.72
C ASN A 346 -14.32 -16.56 -35.29
N ASP A 347 -13.29 -15.75 -35.09
CA ASP A 347 -13.12 -15.01 -33.84
C ASP A 347 -14.15 -13.87 -33.76
N PHE A 348 -14.86 -13.79 -32.64
CA PHE A 348 -15.81 -12.73 -32.33
C PHE A 348 -15.36 -11.98 -31.07
N VAL A 349 -14.94 -10.73 -31.24
CA VAL A 349 -14.42 -9.88 -30.18
C VAL A 349 -15.44 -8.81 -29.81
N LEU A 350 -15.68 -8.65 -28.51
CA LEU A 350 -16.38 -7.49 -27.96
C LEU A 350 -15.38 -6.68 -27.15
N PHE A 351 -15.40 -5.37 -27.28
CA PHE A 351 -14.58 -4.50 -26.44
C PHE A 351 -15.37 -3.30 -25.92
N HIS A 352 -15.02 -2.90 -24.71
CA HIS A 352 -15.55 -1.76 -24.00
C HIS A 352 -15.05 -0.47 -24.67
N ASN A 353 -15.78 0.02 -25.66
CA ASN A 353 -15.41 1.21 -26.45
C ASN A 353 -15.22 2.48 -25.60
N ARG A 354 -15.79 2.53 -24.39
CA ARG A 354 -15.58 3.59 -23.41
C ARG A 354 -14.44 3.33 -22.42
N GLY A 355 -13.66 2.28 -22.61
CA GLY A 355 -12.56 1.90 -21.72
C GLY A 355 -11.23 1.61 -22.40
N VAL A 356 -11.20 1.48 -23.73
CA VAL A 356 -9.99 1.21 -24.51
C VAL A 356 -9.83 2.21 -25.65
N LEU A 357 -8.60 2.44 -26.08
CA LEU A 357 -8.35 2.94 -27.44
C LEU A 357 -7.90 1.77 -28.30
N HIS A 358 -8.27 1.81 -29.58
CA HIS A 358 -7.85 0.81 -30.55
C HIS A 358 -7.35 1.44 -31.84
N SER A 359 -6.57 0.65 -32.58
CA SER A 359 -6.06 1.01 -33.90
C SER A 359 -5.95 -0.24 -34.76
N VAL A 360 -6.31 -0.11 -36.03
CA VAL A 360 -6.03 -1.15 -37.01
C VAL A 360 -4.58 -1.07 -37.48
N VAL A 361 -3.94 -2.23 -37.63
CA VAL A 361 -2.53 -2.32 -37.99
C VAL A 361 -2.35 -3.36 -39.09
N GLY A 362 -1.66 -2.97 -40.15
CA GLY A 362 -1.31 -3.88 -41.23
C GLY A 362 -1.10 -3.17 -42.56
N SER A 363 -0.26 -3.75 -43.40
CA SER A 363 -0.14 -3.38 -44.82
C SER A 363 -0.45 -4.61 -45.66
N PHE A 364 -1.41 -4.47 -46.57
CA PHE A 364 -1.93 -5.58 -47.38
C PHE A 364 -1.68 -5.36 -48.86
N THR A 365 -1.51 -6.46 -49.59
CA THR A 365 -1.68 -6.45 -51.03
C THR A 365 -3.18 -6.44 -51.40
N PRO A 366 -3.58 -5.99 -52.60
CA PRO A 366 -4.98 -5.97 -53.02
C PRO A 366 -5.66 -7.35 -53.04
N ASP A 367 -4.89 -8.42 -53.22
CA ASP A 367 -5.34 -9.82 -53.25
C ASP A 367 -5.46 -10.48 -51.87
N GLN A 368 -4.84 -9.90 -50.83
CA GLN A 368 -5.03 -10.35 -49.45
C GLN A 368 -6.40 -9.95 -48.91
N VAL A 369 -7.37 -10.84 -49.04
CA VAL A 369 -8.75 -10.58 -48.60
C VAL A 369 -8.85 -10.62 -47.07
N ARG A 370 -9.36 -9.52 -46.50
CA ARG A 370 -9.74 -9.39 -45.08
C ARG A 370 -11.21 -8.99 -45.06
N ALA A 371 -12.06 -9.71 -44.33
CA ALA A 371 -13.49 -9.40 -44.25
C ALA A 371 -13.98 -9.54 -42.81
N PHE A 372 -14.57 -8.47 -42.29
CA PHE A 372 -15.00 -8.37 -40.89
C PHE A 372 -16.37 -7.74 -40.81
N HIS A 373 -17.21 -8.21 -39.90
CA HIS A 373 -18.40 -7.47 -39.48
C HIS A 373 -18.08 -6.60 -38.26
N GLN A 374 -18.44 -5.33 -38.32
CA GLN A 374 -18.36 -4.38 -37.21
C GLN A 374 -19.76 -3.90 -36.83
N CYS A 375 -20.06 -3.87 -35.54
CA CYS A 375 -21.28 -3.27 -35.03
C CYS A 375 -20.96 -2.43 -33.79
N ASN A 376 -21.31 -1.15 -33.85
CA ASN A 376 -21.28 -0.22 -32.73
C ASN A 376 -22.49 0.71 -32.85
N LEU A 377 -23.12 1.05 -31.72
CA LEU A 377 -24.37 1.80 -31.71
C LEU A 377 -24.18 3.12 -30.95
N ALA A 378 -24.67 4.23 -31.51
CA ALA A 378 -24.59 5.54 -30.87
C ALA A 378 -25.33 5.51 -29.53
N ALA A 379 -24.62 5.75 -28.43
CA ALA A 379 -25.18 5.54 -27.10
C ALA A 379 -26.32 6.53 -26.79
N SER A 380 -27.27 6.08 -25.97
CA SER A 380 -28.39 6.92 -25.50
C SER A 380 -27.95 7.99 -24.49
N ASP A 381 -26.83 7.76 -23.80
CA ASP A 381 -26.27 8.66 -22.78
C ASP A 381 -24.84 9.12 -23.08
N GLU A 382 -24.44 10.22 -22.41
CA GLU A 382 -23.06 10.71 -22.43
C GLU A 382 -22.17 9.96 -21.43
N PRO A 383 -20.85 9.84 -21.71
CA PRO A 383 -19.91 9.26 -20.76
C PRO A 383 -19.89 10.02 -19.43
N THR A 384 -20.03 9.29 -18.33
CA THR A 384 -19.91 9.86 -16.97
C THR A 384 -18.45 10.19 -16.68
N GLY A 385 -18.17 11.42 -16.24
CA GLY A 385 -16.83 11.85 -15.84
C GLY A 385 -16.44 11.50 -14.39
N PRO A 386 -15.29 12.02 -13.91
CA PRO A 386 -14.90 11.93 -12.50
C PRO A 386 -15.94 12.59 -11.59
N SER A 387 -16.25 11.97 -10.44
CA SER A 387 -17.08 12.61 -9.41
C SER A 387 -16.30 13.69 -8.66
N ALA A 388 -16.99 14.52 -7.87
CA ALA A 388 -16.33 15.50 -6.98
C ALA A 388 -15.33 14.84 -6.01
N GLU A 389 -15.59 13.59 -5.59
CA GLU A 389 -14.61 12.81 -4.84
C GLU A 389 -13.42 12.38 -5.71
N ASP A 390 -13.66 11.97 -6.95
CA ASP A 390 -12.62 11.54 -7.88
C ASP A 390 -11.75 12.70 -8.39
N VAL A 391 -12.15 13.95 -8.17
CA VAL A 391 -11.33 15.16 -8.34
C VAL A 391 -10.51 15.46 -7.08
N LYS A 392 -10.95 15.01 -5.90
CA LYS A 392 -10.22 15.12 -4.61
C LYS A 392 -9.27 13.94 -4.36
N LYS A 393 -9.62 12.73 -4.81
CA LYS A 393 -8.80 11.50 -4.79
C LYS A 393 -7.48 11.55 -5.57
N PRO A 394 -7.29 12.29 -6.67
CA PRO A 394 -6.01 12.42 -7.39
C PRO A 394 -5.01 13.22 -6.57
N GLU A 395 -5.50 14.05 -5.64
CA GLU A 395 -4.71 14.71 -4.61
C GLU A 395 -4.37 13.74 -3.44
N GLU A 396 -5.00 12.55 -3.39
CA GLU A 396 -4.88 11.53 -2.32
C GLU A 396 -4.73 10.07 -2.83
N THR A 397 -4.21 9.82 -4.03
CA THR A 397 -4.55 8.57 -4.75
C THR A 397 -4.12 7.29 -4.04
N ARG A 398 -5.14 6.49 -3.70
CA ARG A 398 -5.11 5.04 -3.55
C ARG A 398 -4.20 4.39 -4.60
N ILE A 399 -3.16 3.76 -4.08
CA ILE A 399 -2.30 2.86 -4.81
C ILE A 399 -3.02 1.52 -4.92
N ALA A 400 -3.20 1.04 -6.14
CA ALA A 400 -3.47 -0.37 -6.41
C ALA A 400 -2.40 -1.24 -5.74
N ARG A 401 -2.85 -2.27 -4.99
CA ARG A 401 -2.05 -3.31 -4.32
C ARG A 401 -0.59 -3.37 -4.77
N SER A 402 0.31 -2.93 -3.89
CA SER A 402 1.73 -2.95 -4.17
C SER A 402 2.25 -4.39 -4.17
N LEU A 403 2.40 -4.95 -5.37
CA LEU A 403 3.54 -5.79 -5.68
C LEU A 403 4.80 -4.94 -5.48
N GLY A 404 5.28 -4.86 -4.24
CA GLY A 404 6.66 -4.64 -3.79
C GLY A 404 7.58 -3.58 -4.42
N ASN A 405 7.22 -2.83 -5.47
CA ASN A 405 8.21 -2.16 -6.32
C ASN A 405 7.80 -0.82 -6.98
N LYS A 406 6.69 -0.16 -6.61
CA LYS A 406 6.26 1.10 -7.28
C LYS A 406 5.71 2.21 -6.37
N HIS A 407 6.39 2.52 -5.26
CA HIS A 407 6.40 3.90 -4.73
C HIS A 407 7.77 4.48 -4.88
N THR A 408 7.86 5.62 -5.55
CA THR A 408 9.01 6.50 -5.37
C THR A 408 8.93 7.05 -3.95
N VAL A 409 10.05 7.00 -3.23
CA VAL A 409 10.30 7.56 -1.89
C VAL A 409 9.81 9.02 -1.73
N THR A 410 9.44 9.69 -2.82
CA THR A 410 9.03 11.10 -2.96
C THR A 410 7.68 11.45 -2.36
N ASP A 411 6.67 10.58 -2.45
CA ASP A 411 5.28 11.03 -2.29
C ASP A 411 4.85 11.22 -0.82
N ASN A 412 5.63 10.69 0.12
CA ASN A 412 5.36 10.74 1.57
C ASN A 412 6.36 11.60 2.36
N ARG A 413 7.31 12.26 1.69
CA ARG A 413 8.45 12.91 2.36
C ARG A 413 8.03 13.91 3.43
N ASN A 414 7.08 14.78 3.11
CA ASN A 414 6.62 15.82 4.02
C ASN A 414 5.86 15.25 5.21
N GLU A 415 5.06 14.18 5.00
CA GLU A 415 4.33 13.53 6.09
C GLU A 415 5.29 12.77 7.02
N ILE A 416 6.29 12.08 6.47
CA ILE A 416 7.34 11.43 7.26
C ILE A 416 8.10 12.47 8.07
N ALA A 417 8.51 13.58 7.46
CA ALA A 417 9.20 14.67 8.16
C ALA A 417 8.34 15.21 9.31
N LYS A 418 7.07 15.53 9.06
CA LYS A 418 6.13 15.99 10.08
C LYS A 418 5.99 15.00 11.25
N GLN A 419 5.86 13.70 10.97
CA GLN A 419 5.75 12.69 12.01
C GLN A 419 7.06 12.45 12.78
N MET A 420 8.20 12.80 12.17
CA MET A 420 9.51 12.73 12.81
C MET A 420 9.85 14.01 13.59
N GLU A 421 9.07 15.10 13.54
CA GLU A 421 9.37 16.36 14.24
C GLU A 421 9.68 16.17 15.73
N GLN A 422 8.92 15.35 16.45
CA GLN A 422 9.14 15.11 17.89
C GLN A 422 10.15 13.98 18.18
N GLU A 423 10.77 13.43 17.13
CA GLU A 423 11.61 12.24 17.15
C GLU A 423 13.09 12.55 16.86
N MET A 424 13.38 13.82 16.49
CA MET A 424 14.70 14.28 16.05
C MET A 424 15.53 14.86 17.20
N LEU A 425 16.79 14.43 17.25
CA LEU A 425 17.84 14.97 18.11
C LEU A 425 18.96 15.60 17.28
N THR A 426 19.63 16.59 17.86
CA THR A 426 20.93 17.09 17.41
C THR A 426 21.99 16.83 18.47
N CYS A 427 23.23 16.59 18.07
CA CYS A 427 24.35 16.52 19.01
C CYS A 427 25.66 17.06 18.39
N PRO A 428 26.64 17.45 19.22
CA PRO A 428 27.99 17.75 18.78
C PRO A 428 28.60 16.64 17.92
N LEU A 429 29.47 17.00 16.97
CA LEU A 429 30.05 16.05 16.02
C LEU A 429 30.93 14.99 16.70
N ASP A 430 31.73 15.38 17.68
CA ASP A 430 32.59 14.49 18.47
C ASP A 430 31.77 13.47 19.28
N GLU A 431 30.68 13.92 19.91
CA GLU A 431 29.74 13.04 20.61
C GLU A 431 29.02 12.08 19.65
N PHE A 432 28.67 12.55 18.44
CA PHE A 432 28.14 11.68 17.38
C PHE A 432 29.14 10.61 17.00
N GLN A 433 30.40 10.99 16.80
CA GLN A 433 31.47 10.10 16.38
C GLN A 433 31.74 9.01 17.40
N LYS A 434 31.88 9.40 18.67
CA LYS A 434 32.11 8.49 19.80
C LYS A 434 30.95 7.52 20.01
N THR A 435 29.70 8.01 19.90
CA THR A 435 28.51 7.22 20.24
C THR A 435 28.05 6.33 19.09
N TYR A 436 27.98 6.88 17.87
CA TYR A 436 27.22 6.25 16.80
C TYR A 436 28.07 5.57 15.74
N LEU A 437 29.27 6.07 15.41
CA LEU A 437 30.04 5.49 14.30
C LEU A 437 30.29 3.99 14.49
N PRO A 438 30.39 3.21 13.38
CA PRO A 438 30.66 1.79 13.45
C PRO A 438 31.93 1.45 14.24
N PHE A 439 32.99 2.22 14.02
CA PHE A 439 34.24 2.25 14.78
C PHE A 439 34.90 3.62 14.60
N VAL A 440 35.86 3.98 15.46
CA VAL A 440 36.69 5.19 15.32
C VAL A 440 38.09 4.75 14.90
N PRO A 441 38.57 5.10 13.69
CA PRO A 441 39.91 4.75 13.23
C PRO A 441 41.01 5.44 14.06
N LEU A 442 42.22 4.87 14.06
CA LEU A 442 43.38 5.46 14.72
C LEU A 442 43.82 6.74 14.00
N ASP A 443 44.34 7.73 14.74
CA ASP A 443 44.83 9.00 14.18
C ASP A 443 45.86 8.79 13.06
N ALA A 444 46.74 7.78 13.19
CA ALA A 444 47.72 7.45 12.15
C ALA A 444 47.04 7.05 10.82
N ASP A 445 45.99 6.24 10.88
CA ASP A 445 45.24 5.80 9.71
C ASP A 445 44.40 6.94 9.12
N ILE A 446 43.81 7.78 9.99
CA ILE A 446 43.09 9.00 9.59
C ILE A 446 44.04 9.94 8.85
N ASN A 447 45.24 10.19 9.39
CA ASN A 447 46.23 11.09 8.81
C ASN A 447 46.75 10.55 7.48
N LYS A 448 47.14 9.27 7.44
CA LYS A 448 47.60 8.60 6.21
C LYS A 448 46.51 8.62 5.13
N CYS A 449 45.26 8.33 5.49
CA CYS A 449 44.14 8.38 4.56
C CYS A 449 43.80 9.82 4.11
N ALA A 450 44.00 10.82 4.97
CA ALA A 450 43.83 12.22 4.62
C ALA A 450 44.92 12.71 3.64
N GLU A 451 46.12 12.12 3.70
CA GLU A 451 47.24 12.44 2.80
C GLU A 451 47.13 11.77 1.41
N ASN A 452 46.68 10.50 1.34
CA ASN A 452 46.56 9.70 0.10
C ASN A 452 45.85 10.39 -1.10
N PRO A 453 44.76 11.15 -0.92
CA PRO A 453 44.11 11.89 -2.01
C PRO A 453 45.00 12.97 -2.67
N MET A 454 46.11 13.37 -2.05
CA MET A 454 47.09 14.29 -2.65
C MET A 454 47.83 13.65 -3.83
N ASP A 455 48.21 12.37 -3.70
CA ASP A 455 48.99 11.64 -4.72
C ASP A 455 48.18 11.33 -6.00
N LYS A 456 46.85 11.35 -5.89
CA LYS A 456 45.93 11.10 -7.00
C LYS A 456 45.36 12.37 -7.66
N ASN A 457 45.98 13.53 -7.41
CA ASN A 457 45.55 14.84 -7.94
C ASN A 457 44.12 15.26 -7.53
N ILE A 458 43.59 14.80 -6.40
CA ILE A 458 42.22 15.15 -5.97
C ILE A 458 42.19 16.53 -5.27
N PHE A 459 43.29 16.91 -4.60
CA PHE A 459 43.45 18.21 -3.92
C PHE A 459 44.60 19.06 -4.51
N LYS A 460 44.58 20.37 -4.26
CA LYS A 460 45.60 21.38 -4.59
C LYS A 460 45.91 22.21 -3.34
N LYS A 461 47.20 22.42 -3.05
CA LYS A 461 47.67 23.31 -1.97
C LYS A 461 47.46 24.79 -2.34
N ASP A 462 46.87 25.54 -1.45
CA ASP A 462 46.82 27.00 -1.48
C ASP A 462 48.01 27.53 -0.67
N GLU A 463 49.00 28.08 -1.37
CA GLU A 463 50.27 28.53 -0.79
C GLU A 463 50.10 29.73 0.17
N ASN A 464 49.01 30.50 0.05
CA ASN A 464 48.79 31.70 0.86
C ASN A 464 48.14 31.40 2.22
N THR A 465 47.27 30.39 2.26
CA THR A 465 46.54 30.02 3.49
C THR A 465 47.13 28.78 4.16
N ASN A 466 48.10 28.12 3.51
CA ASN A 466 48.61 26.79 3.88
C ASN A 466 47.49 25.75 4.10
N THR A 467 46.33 25.98 3.46
CA THR A 467 45.22 25.04 3.39
C THR A 467 45.28 24.35 2.03
N TYR A 468 44.67 23.18 1.89
CA TYR A 468 44.49 22.59 0.57
C TYR A 468 43.00 22.47 0.26
N ARG A 469 42.67 22.58 -1.02
CA ARG A 469 41.32 22.64 -1.56
C ARG A 469 41.18 21.58 -2.63
N TRP A 470 39.97 21.20 -3.00
CA TRP A 470 39.74 20.31 -4.14
C TRP A 470 40.43 20.89 -5.39
N ARG A 471 41.12 20.03 -6.17
CA ARG A 471 41.95 20.49 -7.30
C ARG A 471 41.10 21.07 -8.44
N GLU A 472 39.92 20.53 -8.64
CA GLU A 472 38.88 21.17 -9.46
C GLU A 472 38.12 22.18 -8.61
N ASP A 473 37.76 23.32 -9.22
CA ASP A 473 37.01 24.38 -8.55
C ASP A 473 35.58 23.90 -8.26
N LEU A 474 35.43 23.19 -7.14
CA LEU A 474 34.18 22.60 -6.68
C LEU A 474 33.11 23.68 -6.51
N LEU A 475 33.50 24.89 -6.09
CA LEU A 475 32.60 26.05 -6.02
C LEU A 475 32.09 26.41 -7.43
N LYS A 476 32.96 26.43 -8.43
CA LYS A 476 32.57 26.63 -9.83
C LYS A 476 31.70 25.49 -10.39
N ARG A 477 31.92 24.23 -9.99
CA ARG A 477 31.04 23.10 -10.39
C ARG A 477 29.67 23.17 -9.71
N LEU A 478 29.61 23.52 -8.42
CA LEU A 478 28.36 23.74 -7.68
C LEU A 478 27.53 24.89 -8.33
N GLN A 479 28.20 25.89 -8.89
CA GLN A 479 27.55 26.96 -9.66
C GLN A 479 27.07 26.51 -11.05
N ASN A 480 27.92 25.81 -11.82
CA ASN A 480 27.71 25.63 -13.26
C ASN A 480 27.19 24.24 -13.69
N GLU A 481 27.22 23.24 -12.81
CA GLU A 481 26.80 21.86 -13.14
C GLU A 481 25.48 21.46 -12.45
N LYS A 482 24.83 20.43 -12.99
CA LYS A 482 23.69 19.75 -12.33
C LYS A 482 24.16 19.02 -11.07
N GLU A 483 23.31 18.93 -10.04
CA GLU A 483 23.62 18.34 -8.71
C GLU A 483 24.38 17.01 -8.75
N ILE A 484 23.88 16.03 -9.52
CA ILE A 484 24.52 14.71 -9.65
C ILE A 484 25.94 14.82 -10.20
N LYS A 485 26.17 15.72 -11.17
CA LYS A 485 27.49 15.92 -11.76
C LYS A 485 28.40 16.66 -10.78
N ALA A 486 27.90 17.70 -10.10
CA ALA A 486 28.66 18.48 -9.13
C ALA A 486 29.21 17.64 -7.97
N PHE A 487 28.47 16.62 -7.51
CA PHE A 487 28.88 15.73 -6.42
C PHE A 487 29.48 14.38 -6.88
N SER A 488 29.67 14.17 -8.18
CA SER A 488 30.21 12.92 -8.73
C SER A 488 31.61 12.54 -8.20
N PHE A 489 32.39 13.52 -7.74
CA PHE A 489 33.72 13.31 -7.16
C PHE A 489 33.70 12.51 -5.84
N LEU A 490 32.58 12.51 -5.09
CA LEU A 490 32.46 11.75 -3.84
C LEU A 490 32.69 10.25 -4.05
N LYS A 491 32.28 9.74 -5.22
CA LYS A 491 32.57 8.36 -5.61
C LYS A 491 34.07 8.13 -5.73
N GLY A 492 34.78 9.03 -6.41
CA GLY A 492 36.24 8.96 -6.55
C GLY A 492 36.97 9.04 -5.21
N PHE A 493 36.50 9.88 -4.28
CA PHE A 493 37.03 9.93 -2.92
C PHE A 493 36.80 8.62 -2.17
N ALA A 494 35.58 8.09 -2.18
CA ALA A 494 35.26 6.80 -1.57
C ALA A 494 36.11 5.66 -2.15
N ASP A 495 36.30 5.62 -3.48
CA ASP A 495 37.15 4.64 -4.18
C ASP A 495 38.64 4.75 -3.80
N VAL A 496 39.09 5.90 -3.29
CA VAL A 496 40.45 6.08 -2.74
C VAL A 496 40.54 5.60 -1.30
N VAL A 497 39.59 5.99 -0.46
CA VAL A 497 39.51 5.55 0.94
C VAL A 497 39.34 4.02 1.02
N ALA A 498 38.56 3.44 0.11
CA ALA A 498 38.36 2.00 -0.06
C ALA A 498 39.66 1.19 -0.16
N LYS A 499 40.73 1.79 -0.70
CA LYS A 499 42.02 1.14 -0.91
C LYS A 499 42.99 1.35 0.26
N HIS A 500 42.51 1.89 1.38
CA HIS A 500 43.34 2.16 2.53
C HIS A 500 43.73 0.85 3.23
N GLU A 501 45.03 0.65 3.42
CA GLU A 501 45.57 -0.41 4.26
C GLU A 501 45.85 0.14 5.65
N PHE A 502 45.14 -0.42 6.62
CA PHE A 502 45.27 -0.06 8.03
C PHE A 502 46.59 -0.53 8.61
N SER A 503 47.13 0.29 9.53
CA SER A 503 48.46 0.07 10.11
C SER A 503 48.53 -1.13 11.07
N GLN A 504 47.38 -1.58 11.58
CA GLN A 504 47.24 -2.77 12.43
C GLN A 504 45.98 -3.54 12.02
N PRO A 505 45.86 -4.84 12.31
CA PRO A 505 44.58 -5.55 12.30
C PRO A 505 43.73 -5.08 13.50
N ASP A 506 42.43 -4.83 13.31
CA ASP A 506 41.48 -4.55 14.43
C ASP A 506 40.27 -5.45 14.23
N GLU A 507 39.92 -6.18 15.28
CA GLU A 507 38.79 -7.08 15.33
C GLU A 507 37.44 -6.40 15.05
N GLN A 508 37.37 -5.07 15.05
CA GLN A 508 36.16 -4.30 14.74
C GLN A 508 35.96 -3.98 13.25
N ARG A 509 36.95 -4.25 12.39
CA ARG A 509 36.93 -3.96 10.94
C ARG A 509 36.65 -5.22 10.10
N SER A 510 36.11 -5.03 8.90
CA SER A 510 36.08 -6.09 7.89
C SER A 510 37.38 -6.08 7.08
N ASP A 511 37.97 -7.24 6.83
CA ASP A 511 39.13 -7.42 5.93
C ASP A 511 38.72 -7.33 4.44
N ASP A 512 37.42 -7.23 4.15
CA ASP A 512 36.93 -6.99 2.79
C ASP A 512 37.34 -5.59 2.29
N ASP A 513 37.75 -5.51 1.03
CA ASP A 513 38.37 -4.38 0.29
C ASP A 513 37.59 -3.02 0.23
N GLY A 514 36.90 -2.60 1.29
CA GLY A 514 36.41 -1.23 1.48
C GLY A 514 35.46 -0.73 0.40
N PHE A 515 34.56 -1.53 -0.16
CA PHE A 515 33.71 -1.07 -1.27
C PHE A 515 32.45 -0.30 -0.79
N PHE A 516 32.44 1.05 -0.89
CA PHE A 516 31.17 1.81 -1.05
C PHE A 516 30.65 1.67 -2.49
N LYS A 517 30.26 0.45 -2.81
CA LYS A 517 29.17 0.06 -3.71
C LYS A 517 29.19 -1.46 -3.76
N LEU A 518 28.05 -2.08 -3.48
CA LEU A 518 27.78 -3.48 -3.77
C LEU A 518 27.79 -3.71 -5.28
N THR A 519 28.98 -3.62 -5.88
CA THR A 519 29.29 -3.91 -7.28
C THR A 519 30.50 -4.83 -7.31
N ARG A 520 30.38 -6.02 -6.70
CA ARG A 520 31.03 -7.29 -7.10
C ARG A 520 30.96 -8.27 -5.94
N ARG A 521 30.16 -9.33 -6.13
CA ARG A 521 30.33 -10.68 -5.56
C ARG A 521 30.98 -10.79 -4.16
N SER A 522 30.55 -10.04 -3.15
CA SER A 522 30.75 -10.54 -1.78
C SER A 522 29.63 -11.53 -1.51
N ILE A 523 29.99 -12.82 -1.57
CA ILE A 523 29.19 -13.88 -1.00
C ILE A 523 29.58 -13.84 0.47
N ASP A 524 28.98 -12.96 1.26
CA ASP A 524 29.09 -13.09 2.71
C ASP A 524 28.08 -14.17 3.14
N PRO A 525 28.54 -15.38 3.53
CA PRO A 525 27.66 -16.45 3.96
C PRO A 525 26.83 -16.07 5.20
N GLU A 526 27.21 -15.04 5.96
CA GLU A 526 26.45 -14.58 7.13
C GLU A 526 25.20 -13.74 6.80
N PHE A 527 25.10 -13.16 5.60
CA PHE A 527 24.03 -12.19 5.27
C PHE A 527 23.22 -12.49 4.00
N GLY A 528 23.53 -13.58 3.30
CA GLY A 528 22.84 -14.03 2.08
C GLY A 528 23.27 -13.31 0.80
N ARG A 529 22.69 -13.66 -0.36
CA ARG A 529 23.02 -13.01 -1.64
C ARG A 529 22.53 -11.56 -1.64
N LEU A 530 23.46 -10.61 -1.63
CA LEU A 530 23.20 -9.23 -2.02
C LEU A 530 23.00 -9.22 -3.54
N LEU A 531 21.74 -9.29 -3.97
CA LEU A 531 21.39 -9.43 -5.38
C LEU A 531 21.48 -8.09 -6.09
N SER A 532 22.53 -7.91 -6.89
CA SER A 532 22.35 -7.45 -8.27
C SER A 532 23.67 -7.56 -9.05
N ASN A 533 23.60 -8.22 -10.20
CA ASN A 533 24.44 -7.85 -11.33
C ASN A 533 24.01 -6.42 -11.69
N LEU A 534 24.91 -5.43 -11.64
CA LEU A 534 24.56 -4.07 -12.02
C LEU A 534 24.27 -3.97 -13.51
N GLY A 535 23.01 -4.19 -13.85
CA GLY A 535 22.29 -3.54 -14.93
C GLY A 535 21.23 -2.61 -14.33
N THR A 536 21.51 -1.31 -14.37
CA THR A 536 20.52 -0.20 -14.39
C THR A 536 19.56 0.10 -13.23
N THR A 537 19.41 -0.67 -12.15
CA THR A 537 18.54 -0.22 -11.01
C THR A 537 19.02 -0.68 -9.62
N VAL A 538 19.30 0.27 -8.72
CA VAL A 538 19.64 0.01 -7.29
C VAL A 538 18.35 -0.25 -6.51
N VAL A 539 18.27 -1.35 -5.77
CA VAL A 539 17.11 -1.66 -4.90
C VAL A 539 17.36 -1.10 -3.50
N ALA A 540 16.38 -0.43 -2.89
CA ALA A 540 16.56 0.29 -1.62
C ALA A 540 17.16 -0.54 -0.46
N PRO A 541 16.78 -1.83 -0.24
CA PRO A 541 17.39 -2.68 0.79
C PRO A 541 18.89 -2.98 0.60
N ASP A 542 19.46 -2.64 -0.55
CA ASP A 542 20.89 -2.80 -0.83
C ASP A 542 21.70 -1.52 -0.48
N ILE A 543 21.02 -0.46 -0.02
CA ILE A 543 21.66 0.77 0.47
C ILE A 543 22.09 0.57 1.93
N VAL A 544 23.38 0.77 2.20
CA VAL A 544 23.98 0.64 3.54
C VAL A 544 23.97 1.98 4.28
N VAL A 545 24.43 3.04 3.61
CA VAL A 545 24.39 4.42 4.11
C VAL A 545 23.75 5.30 3.05
N VAL A 546 22.76 6.09 3.44
CA VAL A 546 22.06 7.01 2.53
C VAL A 546 22.84 8.32 2.46
N ALA A 547 23.09 8.84 1.26
CA ALA A 547 23.73 10.14 1.08
C ALA A 547 22.84 11.05 0.23
N GLU A 548 22.49 12.22 0.75
CA GLU A 548 21.65 13.22 0.08
C GLU A 548 22.39 14.56 0.04
N TYR A 549 22.37 15.26 -1.10
CA TYR A 549 23.19 16.45 -1.29
C TYR A 549 22.50 17.56 -2.09
N LYS A 550 22.82 18.82 -1.73
CA LYS A 550 22.30 20.07 -2.28
C LYS A 550 23.40 21.07 -2.53
N LYS A 551 23.29 21.83 -3.63
CA LYS A 551 24.37 22.76 -4.05
C LYS A 551 24.48 24.03 -3.20
N LYS A 552 23.41 24.41 -2.49
CA LYS A 552 23.33 25.65 -1.72
C LYS A 552 22.92 25.36 -0.29
N LEU A 553 23.53 26.10 0.62
CA LEU A 553 23.12 26.17 2.02
C LEU A 553 22.07 27.26 2.16
N ASP A 554 20.80 26.87 2.07
CA ASP A 554 19.66 27.74 2.33
C ASP A 554 18.52 26.94 2.98
N PRO A 555 17.59 27.58 3.70
CA PRO A 555 16.54 26.88 4.43
C PRO A 555 15.68 25.93 3.58
N LYS A 556 15.43 26.27 2.31
CA LYS A 556 14.63 25.43 1.40
C LYS A 556 15.38 24.15 1.04
N ASN A 557 16.67 24.28 0.69
CA ASN A 557 17.51 23.13 0.37
C ASN A 557 17.81 22.25 1.59
N LEU A 558 18.05 22.83 2.76
CA LEU A 558 18.21 22.09 4.03
C LEU A 558 16.99 21.21 4.30
N PHE A 559 15.79 21.81 4.24
CA PHE A 559 14.55 21.07 4.46
C PHE A 559 14.32 19.96 3.43
N ASP A 560 14.51 20.24 2.13
CA ASP A 560 14.37 19.20 1.09
C ASP A 560 15.37 18.05 1.31
N ASN A 561 16.61 18.34 1.71
CA ASN A 561 17.63 17.33 1.95
C ASN A 561 17.31 16.47 3.19
N HIS A 562 16.85 17.10 4.28
CA HIS A 562 16.39 16.40 5.48
C HIS A 562 15.18 15.50 5.17
N CYS A 563 14.19 16.00 4.44
CA CYS A 563 13.01 15.24 4.02
C CYS A 563 13.38 14.01 3.16
N LYS A 564 14.37 14.16 2.27
CA LYS A 564 14.90 13.06 1.45
C LYS A 564 15.57 11.98 2.28
N VAL A 565 16.52 12.35 3.14
CA VAL A 565 17.27 11.36 3.94
C VAL A 565 16.33 10.63 4.92
N LEU A 566 15.41 11.35 5.57
CA LEU A 566 14.42 10.78 6.49
C LEU A 566 13.49 9.80 5.77
N SER A 567 12.95 10.18 4.61
CA SER A 567 12.07 9.31 3.85
C SER A 567 12.79 8.07 3.33
N THR A 568 14.01 8.22 2.80
CA THR A 568 14.79 7.07 2.33
C THR A 568 15.11 6.12 3.48
N ALA A 569 15.53 6.63 4.64
CA ALA A 569 15.77 5.83 5.83
C ALA A 569 14.51 5.11 6.32
N ASN A 570 13.36 5.80 6.38
CA ASN A 570 12.08 5.21 6.76
C ASN A 570 11.69 4.03 5.86
N HIS A 571 11.84 4.17 4.54
CA HIS A 571 11.52 3.11 3.59
C HIS A 571 12.44 1.89 3.79
N ILE A 572 13.75 2.10 3.85
CA ILE A 572 14.73 1.01 4.01
C ILE A 572 14.47 0.24 5.31
N MET A 573 14.34 0.94 6.43
CA MET A 573 14.09 0.31 7.72
C MET A 573 12.72 -0.37 7.78
N SER A 574 11.70 0.16 7.12
CA SER A 574 10.37 -0.48 7.11
C SER A 574 10.32 -1.75 6.27
N ASP A 575 11.08 -1.80 5.17
CA ASP A 575 11.01 -2.91 4.23
C ASP A 575 11.99 -4.04 4.51
N ASP A 576 13.21 -3.73 4.96
CA ASP A 576 14.25 -4.72 5.24
C ASP A 576 14.30 -5.09 6.73
N PRO A 577 13.80 -6.28 7.14
CA PRO A 577 13.84 -6.73 8.53
C PRO A 577 15.26 -7.01 9.05
N ARG A 578 16.29 -6.97 8.21
CA ARG A 578 17.68 -7.05 8.67
C ARG A 578 18.13 -5.74 9.34
N ARG A 579 17.44 -4.63 9.13
CA ARG A 579 17.85 -3.29 9.60
C ARG A 579 17.39 -3.00 11.03
N SER A 580 18.35 -3.04 11.96
CA SER A 580 18.16 -2.61 13.36
C SER A 580 18.33 -1.11 13.55
N PHE A 581 19.28 -0.53 12.81
CA PHE A 581 19.54 0.90 12.68
C PHE A 581 20.20 1.15 11.32
N MET A 582 20.40 2.41 10.95
CA MET A 582 21.17 2.77 9.76
C MET A 582 21.74 4.19 9.86
N PHE A 583 22.62 4.52 8.92
CA PHE A 583 23.26 5.83 8.84
C PHE A 583 22.83 6.61 7.60
N GLY A 584 22.93 7.93 7.70
CA GLY A 584 22.79 8.85 6.58
C GLY A 584 23.89 9.92 6.59
N ILE A 585 24.05 10.59 5.45
CA ILE A 585 24.90 11.76 5.28
C ILE A 585 24.10 12.79 4.50
N THR A 586 24.05 14.03 5.00
CA THR A 586 23.55 15.17 4.22
C THR A 586 24.69 16.13 3.90
N ILE A 587 24.65 16.72 2.71
CA ILE A 587 25.58 17.77 2.28
C ILE A 587 24.81 18.97 1.71
N GLU A 588 24.96 20.16 2.27
CA GLU A 588 24.37 21.40 1.80
C GLU A 588 25.43 22.46 1.53
N GLY A 589 25.68 22.76 0.26
CA GLY A 589 26.77 23.66 -0.14
C GLY A 589 28.13 23.04 0.19
N SER A 590 28.81 23.57 1.21
CA SER A 590 30.06 23.03 1.77
C SER A 590 29.88 22.31 3.11
N LYS A 591 28.66 22.25 3.65
CA LYS A 591 28.38 21.70 4.98
C LYS A 591 27.96 20.25 4.90
N MET A 592 28.52 19.39 5.75
CA MET A 592 28.19 17.97 5.82
C MET A 592 27.80 17.59 7.25
N SER A 593 26.76 16.75 7.37
CA SER A 593 26.31 16.17 8.65
C SER A 593 26.05 14.67 8.50
N PRO A 594 26.67 13.80 9.32
CA PRO A 594 26.21 12.43 9.52
C PRO A 594 24.91 12.34 10.34
N TRP A 595 24.16 11.27 10.07
CA TRP A 595 22.87 10.95 10.70
C TRP A 595 22.85 9.51 11.20
N TYR A 596 22.16 9.30 12.31
CA TYR A 596 21.87 7.98 12.87
C TYR A 596 20.36 7.80 13.01
N PHE A 597 19.84 6.68 12.51
CA PHE A 597 18.41 6.36 12.54
C PHE A 597 18.20 5.01 13.23
N SER A 598 17.36 4.97 14.26
CA SER A 598 17.05 3.75 15.02
C SER A 598 15.60 3.70 15.47
N ARG A 599 15.17 2.55 16.03
CA ARG A 599 13.79 2.39 16.53
C ARG A 599 13.49 3.18 17.80
N SER A 600 14.49 3.66 18.51
CA SER A 600 14.34 4.50 19.71
C SER A 600 14.33 6.00 19.39
N HIS A 601 15.24 6.45 18.53
CA HIS A 601 15.47 7.86 18.22
C HIS A 601 16.24 8.04 16.91
N SER A 602 16.23 9.27 16.38
CA SER A 602 17.06 9.67 15.24
C SER A 602 17.88 10.91 15.61
N THR A 603 19.16 10.92 15.25
CA THR A 603 20.10 11.99 15.64
C THR A 603 20.88 12.49 14.43
N LYS A 604 20.93 13.82 14.26
CA LYS A 604 21.80 14.52 13.31
C LYS A 604 22.99 15.11 14.07
N SER A 605 24.21 14.99 13.54
CA SER A 605 25.34 15.73 14.11
C SER A 605 25.29 17.22 13.76
N GLU A 606 26.05 18.04 14.48
CA GLU A 606 26.47 19.35 13.98
C GLU A 606 27.15 19.22 12.61
N ASP A 607 26.97 20.25 11.78
CA ASP A 607 27.64 20.30 10.48
C ASP A 607 29.10 20.71 10.59
N PHE A 608 29.89 20.27 9.62
CA PHE A 608 31.26 20.73 9.43
C PHE A 608 31.52 21.02 7.95
N ASP A 609 32.52 21.86 7.67
CA ASP A 609 32.84 22.19 6.29
C ASP A 609 33.58 21.03 5.61
N PHE A 610 32.95 20.33 4.67
CA PHE A 610 33.57 19.20 3.96
C PHE A 610 34.46 19.62 2.79
N ILE A 611 34.63 20.92 2.50
CA ILE A 611 35.52 21.42 1.44
C ILE A 611 36.90 21.75 2.02
N GLU A 612 36.98 22.29 3.23
CA GLU A 612 38.24 22.64 3.90
C GLU A 612 39.07 21.43 4.35
N ILE A 613 40.41 21.59 4.45
CA ILE A 613 41.31 20.50 4.87
C ILE A 613 41.46 20.30 6.37
N ARG A 614 41.17 21.30 7.21
CA ARG A 614 41.02 21.01 8.66
C ARG A 614 39.98 19.92 8.91
N SER A 615 38.99 19.83 8.02
CA SER A 615 37.96 18.79 8.04
C SER A 615 38.32 17.52 7.27
N ASN A 616 39.52 17.40 6.69
CA ASN A 616 39.92 16.22 5.92
C ASN A 616 40.13 15.00 6.81
N GLN A 617 40.65 15.21 8.02
CA GLN A 617 40.67 14.20 9.07
C GLN A 617 39.24 13.75 9.41
N GLN A 618 38.31 14.70 9.56
CA GLN A 618 36.91 14.40 9.84
C GLN A 618 36.21 13.62 8.71
N LYS A 619 36.45 14.00 7.45
CA LYS A 619 35.97 13.27 6.26
C LYS A 619 36.54 11.85 6.21
N SER A 620 37.85 11.72 6.35
CA SER A 620 38.54 10.43 6.31
C SER A 620 38.05 9.52 7.42
N LEU A 621 37.89 10.05 8.64
CA LEU A 621 37.30 9.34 9.78
C LEU A 621 35.92 8.79 9.42
N ILE A 622 34.97 9.64 9.01
CA ILE A 622 33.58 9.21 8.72
C ILE A 622 33.53 8.17 7.60
N PHE A 623 34.27 8.39 6.51
CA PHE A 623 34.29 7.46 5.38
C PHE A 623 34.97 6.14 5.75
N LEU A 624 36.12 6.15 6.44
CA LEU A 624 36.79 4.94 6.93
C LEU A 624 35.83 4.14 7.83
N SER A 625 35.15 4.81 8.76
CA SER A 625 34.19 4.19 9.68
C SER A 625 33.05 3.47 8.95
N PHE A 626 32.48 4.10 7.92
CA PHE A 626 31.37 3.49 7.17
C PHE A 626 31.82 2.45 6.14
N LEU A 627 32.97 2.65 5.49
CA LEU A 627 33.51 1.76 4.45
C LEU A 627 33.99 0.41 4.99
N PHE A 628 34.59 0.42 6.18
CA PHE A 628 35.24 -0.75 6.77
C PHE A 628 34.53 -1.28 8.02
N GLY A 629 33.37 -0.71 8.35
CA GLY A 629 32.55 -1.17 9.48
C GLY A 629 31.98 -2.57 9.23
N LYS A 630 32.00 -3.44 10.24
CA LYS A 630 31.33 -4.75 10.15
C LYS A 630 29.81 -4.58 9.95
N PRO A 631 29.13 -5.49 9.21
CA PRO A 631 27.69 -5.39 8.95
C PRO A 631 26.83 -5.15 10.20
N ALA A 632 27.11 -5.85 11.31
CA ALA A 632 26.40 -5.64 12.57
C ALA A 632 26.53 -4.22 13.13
N ARG A 633 27.72 -3.61 13.00
CA ARG A 633 27.99 -2.22 13.40
C ARG A 633 27.41 -1.19 12.41
N LEU A 634 27.07 -1.63 11.20
CA LEU A 634 26.33 -0.86 10.18
C LEU A 634 24.81 -1.04 10.28
N GLY A 635 24.34 -1.87 11.22
CA GLY A 635 22.92 -2.03 11.54
C GLY A 635 22.24 -3.23 10.89
N PHE A 636 23.00 -4.22 10.39
CA PHE A 636 22.46 -5.51 9.96
C PHE A 636 22.38 -6.51 11.12
N ASP A 637 21.21 -7.11 11.32
CA ASP A 637 21.00 -8.18 12.29
C ASP A 637 21.44 -9.53 11.72
N LYS A 638 22.40 -10.18 12.39
CA LYS A 638 22.93 -11.50 11.99
C LYS A 638 21.93 -12.64 12.11
N THR A 639 20.89 -12.47 12.92
CA THR A 639 19.85 -13.49 13.13
C THR A 639 18.81 -13.51 12.02
N VAL A 640 18.89 -12.59 11.06
CA VAL A 640 17.95 -12.49 9.94
C VAL A 640 18.72 -12.43 8.62
N ARG A 641 18.42 -13.36 7.71
CA ARG A 641 19.03 -13.43 6.38
C ARG A 641 17.99 -13.21 5.29
N ARG A 642 18.43 -12.63 4.17
CA ARG A 642 17.58 -12.33 3.01
C ARG A 642 18.05 -13.15 1.82
N TYR A 643 17.11 -13.84 1.17
CA TYR A 643 17.36 -14.63 -0.04
C TYR A 643 16.34 -14.29 -1.12
N GLU A 644 16.77 -14.33 -2.38
CA GLU A 644 15.84 -14.36 -3.51
C GLU A 644 15.73 -15.79 -4.03
N ARG A 645 14.52 -16.33 -3.96
CA ARG A 645 14.18 -17.65 -4.45
C ARG A 645 13.00 -17.52 -5.40
N GLN A 646 13.13 -18.04 -6.63
CA GLN A 646 12.07 -17.97 -7.65
C GLN A 646 11.51 -16.54 -7.90
N ARG A 647 12.39 -15.53 -7.95
CA ARG A 647 12.04 -14.10 -8.09
C ARG A 647 11.17 -13.53 -6.96
N LYS A 648 11.18 -14.16 -5.78
CA LYS A 648 10.54 -13.67 -4.56
C LYS A 648 11.59 -13.51 -3.46
N ILE A 649 11.49 -12.42 -2.71
CA ILE A 649 12.30 -12.20 -1.50
C ILE A 649 11.71 -13.04 -0.36
N GLN A 650 12.55 -13.86 0.25
CA GLN A 650 12.25 -14.60 1.47
C GLN A 650 13.27 -14.24 2.54
N TYR A 651 12.82 -14.20 3.79
CA TYR A 651 13.67 -14.02 4.96
C TYR A 651 13.76 -15.33 5.73
N GLU A 652 14.93 -15.57 6.30
CA GLU A 652 15.15 -16.65 7.25
C GLU A 652 15.55 -16.05 8.58
N TYR A 653 14.95 -16.56 9.67
CA TYR A 653 15.13 -16.07 11.02
C TYR A 653 15.73 -17.18 11.88
N GLN A 654 16.70 -16.84 12.71
CA GLN A 654 17.21 -17.68 13.78
C GLN A 654 16.57 -17.21 15.09
N VAL A 655 15.93 -18.13 15.81
CA VAL A 655 15.26 -17.87 17.09
C VAL A 655 15.85 -18.83 18.12
N ALA A 656 16.45 -18.27 19.17
CA ALA A 656 16.98 -19.05 20.28
C ALA A 656 15.86 -19.86 20.96
N SER A 657 16.16 -21.07 21.42
CA SER A 657 15.20 -21.93 22.13
C SER A 657 15.93 -22.82 23.15
N GLU A 658 15.22 -23.33 24.16
CA GLU A 658 15.78 -24.10 25.30
C GLU A 658 16.38 -25.47 24.91
N GLY A 659 16.42 -25.83 23.62
CA GLY A 659 17.06 -27.04 23.08
C GLY A 659 18.10 -26.77 21.99
N GLY A 660 18.45 -25.50 21.75
CA GLY A 660 19.27 -25.06 20.61
C GLY A 660 18.52 -24.09 19.70
N ASP A 661 19.25 -23.46 18.78
CA ASP A 661 18.67 -22.48 17.87
C ASP A 661 17.73 -23.14 16.86
N ARG A 662 16.56 -22.53 16.67
CA ARG A 662 15.56 -22.93 15.67
C ARG A 662 15.58 -21.92 14.51
N TYR A 663 15.36 -22.41 13.30
CA TYR A 663 15.42 -21.58 12.09
C TYR A 663 14.07 -21.59 11.37
N PHE A 664 13.63 -20.42 10.90
CA PHE A 664 12.32 -20.25 10.29
C PHE A 664 12.40 -19.48 8.98
N ARG A 665 11.79 -20.02 7.92
CA ARG A 665 11.71 -19.38 6.60
C ARG A 665 10.34 -18.76 6.37
N THR A 666 10.31 -17.50 5.92
CA THR A 666 9.05 -16.80 5.61
C THR A 666 8.36 -17.38 4.37
N VAL A 667 7.05 -17.61 4.51
CA VAL A 667 6.14 -18.01 3.42
C VAL A 667 5.36 -16.80 2.90
N LYS A 668 4.73 -16.03 3.81
CA LYS A 668 3.99 -14.80 3.51
C LYS A 668 3.89 -13.89 4.74
N ALA A 669 3.65 -12.60 4.55
CA ALA A 669 3.28 -11.70 5.65
C ALA A 669 1.84 -12.00 6.10
N LEU A 670 1.61 -12.09 7.41
CA LEU A 670 0.29 -12.11 8.05
C LEU A 670 -0.12 -10.69 8.48
N ALA A 671 0.83 -9.90 8.98
CA ALA A 671 0.68 -8.48 9.26
C ALA A 671 2.00 -7.75 9.00
N ASN A 672 1.97 -6.61 8.32
CA ASN A 672 3.17 -5.81 8.06
C ASN A 672 2.82 -4.32 8.10
N TYR A 673 3.05 -3.69 9.26
CA TYR A 673 2.75 -2.27 9.46
C TYR A 673 3.90 -1.40 8.95
N ARG A 674 3.59 -0.39 8.11
CA ARG A 674 4.57 0.53 7.51
C ARG A 674 4.30 1.97 7.98
N PRO A 675 4.72 2.35 9.18
CA PRO A 675 4.51 3.71 9.67
C PRO A 675 5.34 4.74 8.89
N ASN A 676 4.88 5.99 8.92
CA ASN A 676 5.65 7.15 8.45
C ASN A 676 6.68 7.64 9.50
N ARG A 677 6.99 6.81 10.50
CA ARG A 677 8.01 7.06 11.53
C ARG A 677 9.01 5.93 11.56
N ILE A 678 10.25 6.27 11.85
CA ILE A 678 11.35 5.31 12.02
C ILE A 678 11.31 4.66 13.40
N THR A 679 10.84 5.42 14.40
CA THR A 679 10.80 5.05 15.82
C THR A 679 9.49 4.38 16.22
N GLY A 680 9.54 3.47 17.19
CA GLY A 680 8.37 2.74 17.68
C GLY A 680 8.58 1.23 17.69
N ARG A 681 7.47 0.48 17.72
CA ARG A 681 7.48 -1.00 17.84
C ARG A 681 7.73 -1.75 16.54
N MET A 682 7.36 -1.16 15.41
CA MET A 682 7.63 -1.70 14.06
C MET A 682 7.22 -3.17 13.91
N THR A 683 6.06 -3.55 14.43
CA THR A 683 5.59 -4.92 14.50
C THR A 683 5.35 -5.51 13.11
N ARG A 684 5.90 -6.71 12.88
CA ARG A 684 5.69 -7.52 11.67
C ARG A 684 5.36 -8.95 12.08
N VAL A 685 4.45 -9.59 11.37
CA VAL A 685 4.07 -10.98 11.62
C VAL A 685 4.13 -11.76 10.31
N TRP A 686 4.84 -12.87 10.32
CA TRP A 686 5.06 -13.74 9.18
C TRP A 686 4.42 -15.10 9.40
N ARG A 687 3.86 -15.69 8.35
CA ARG A 687 3.66 -17.14 8.28
C ARG A 687 5.00 -17.75 7.91
N VAL A 688 5.48 -18.69 8.70
CA VAL A 688 6.80 -19.32 8.53
C VAL A 688 6.72 -20.83 8.59
N VAL A 689 7.76 -21.47 8.08
CA VAL A 689 8.00 -22.92 8.20
C VAL A 689 9.38 -23.13 8.82
N GLU A 690 9.53 -24.18 9.62
CA GLU A 690 10.79 -24.48 10.29
C GLU A 690 11.78 -25.16 9.32
N ILE A 691 13.06 -24.78 9.43
CA ILE A 691 14.18 -25.30 8.64
C ILE A 691 15.32 -25.74 9.57
N ASP A 692 16.17 -26.66 9.12
CA ASP A 692 17.26 -27.24 9.93
C ASP A 692 18.44 -26.27 10.17
N ALA A 693 18.72 -25.38 9.22
CA ALA A 693 19.68 -24.29 9.33
C ALA A 693 19.36 -23.20 8.29
N PHE A 694 20.08 -22.09 8.33
CA PHE A 694 20.06 -21.13 7.22
C PHE A 694 20.36 -21.83 5.87
N GLU A 695 19.60 -21.44 4.85
CA GLU A 695 19.50 -22.06 3.52
C GLU A 695 19.04 -23.53 3.48
N GLY A 696 18.86 -24.16 4.64
CA GLY A 696 18.60 -25.58 4.76
C GLY A 696 17.18 -26.02 4.38
N ASN A 697 16.88 -27.28 4.67
CA ASN A 697 15.64 -27.94 4.25
C ASN A 697 14.51 -27.73 5.26
N LYS A 698 13.27 -27.80 4.77
CA LYS A 698 12.07 -27.76 5.63
C LYS A 698 12.07 -29.00 6.52
N ILE A 699 11.93 -28.83 7.84
CA ILE A 699 11.88 -29.95 8.79
C ILE A 699 10.52 -30.66 8.72
N SER A 700 9.44 -29.89 8.64
CA SER A 700 8.05 -30.37 8.71
C SER A 700 7.13 -29.46 7.91
N ASP A 701 5.99 -29.98 7.45
CA ASP A 701 4.96 -29.17 6.80
C ASP A 701 4.17 -28.26 7.75
N GLN A 702 4.37 -28.41 9.06
CA GLN A 702 3.80 -27.53 10.06
C GLN A 702 4.23 -26.08 9.84
N GLU A 703 3.26 -25.17 10.00
CA GLU A 703 3.46 -23.74 9.86
C GLU A 703 3.28 -23.04 11.20
N PHE A 704 3.99 -21.93 11.35
CA PHE A 704 4.02 -21.12 12.57
C PHE A 704 3.78 -19.66 12.22
N ALA A 705 3.41 -18.86 13.23
CA ALA A 705 3.35 -17.41 13.10
C ALA A 705 4.53 -16.78 13.85
N LEU A 706 5.44 -16.11 13.13
CA LEU A 706 6.59 -15.41 13.70
C LEU A 706 6.30 -13.91 13.81
N LYS A 707 6.24 -13.38 15.03
CA LYS A 707 6.12 -11.96 15.37
C LYS A 707 7.52 -11.37 15.60
N ASP A 708 7.81 -10.24 14.95
CA ASP A 708 9.04 -9.47 15.02
C ASP A 708 8.69 -8.05 15.47
N VAL A 709 9.12 -7.66 16.67
CA VAL A 709 8.69 -6.42 17.34
C VAL A 709 9.81 -5.77 18.15
N TRP A 710 9.75 -4.45 18.32
CA TRP A 710 10.68 -3.67 19.13
C TRP A 710 10.03 -3.20 20.43
N LEU A 711 10.54 -3.68 21.55
CA LEU A 711 10.06 -3.34 22.89
C LEU A 711 10.99 -2.31 23.53
N ASP A 712 10.50 -1.54 24.50
CA ASP A 712 11.41 -0.79 25.36
C ASP A 712 12.34 -1.78 26.09
N SER A 713 13.60 -1.38 26.31
CA SER A 713 14.63 -2.30 26.81
C SER A 713 14.25 -2.94 28.15
N ASP A 714 13.53 -2.19 28.99
CA ASP A 714 13.03 -2.59 30.31
C ASP A 714 11.63 -3.25 30.28
N ALA A 715 10.94 -3.26 29.14
CA ALA A 715 9.63 -3.90 29.04
C ALA A 715 9.73 -5.43 29.17
N PRO A 716 8.82 -6.10 29.90
CA PRO A 716 8.76 -7.55 29.95
C PRO A 716 8.38 -8.14 28.57
N THR A 717 8.80 -9.36 28.29
CA THR A 717 8.42 -10.07 27.05
C THR A 717 6.98 -10.56 27.14
N GLU A 718 6.35 -10.78 25.98
CA GLU A 718 4.99 -11.32 25.93
C GLU A 718 4.90 -12.71 26.59
N ASN A 719 5.92 -13.55 26.44
CA ASN A 719 6.00 -14.84 27.12
C ASN A 719 6.01 -14.66 28.65
N LYS A 720 6.84 -13.73 29.17
CA LYS A 720 6.89 -13.47 30.61
C LYS A 720 5.55 -12.99 31.16
N ILE A 721 4.89 -12.06 30.46
CA ILE A 721 3.58 -11.55 30.85
C ILE A 721 2.53 -12.67 30.84
N GLN A 722 2.53 -13.52 29.81
CA GLN A 722 1.60 -14.65 29.71
C GLN A 722 1.81 -15.64 30.87
N GLN A 723 3.07 -15.95 31.21
CA GLN A 723 3.41 -16.78 32.37
C GLN A 723 2.95 -16.16 33.68
N ASP A 724 3.17 -14.87 33.89
CA ASP A 724 2.73 -14.17 35.10
C ASP A 724 1.20 -14.17 35.26
N ILE A 725 0.46 -14.07 34.16
CA ILE A 725 -1.00 -14.24 34.16
C ILE A 725 -1.37 -15.67 34.56
N PHE A 726 -0.73 -16.67 33.95
CA PHE A 726 -1.03 -18.07 34.23
C PHE A 726 -0.70 -18.48 35.67
N ASP A 727 0.40 -17.98 36.23
CA ASP A 727 0.80 -18.19 37.62
C ASP A 727 -0.18 -17.53 38.58
N ALA A 728 -0.69 -16.34 38.23
CA ALA A 728 -1.71 -15.66 39.02
C ALA A 728 -3.05 -16.42 39.05
N VAL A 729 -3.45 -17.05 37.94
CA VAL A 729 -4.63 -17.93 37.91
C VAL A 729 -4.42 -19.15 38.80
N GLU A 730 -3.26 -19.80 38.71
CA GLU A 730 -2.95 -20.97 39.54
C GLU A 730 -2.91 -20.59 41.04
N ALA A 731 -2.43 -19.40 41.39
CA ALA A 731 -2.46 -18.90 42.76
C ALA A 731 -3.90 -18.74 43.29
N GLU A 732 -4.84 -18.25 42.47
CA GLU A 732 -6.26 -18.14 42.87
C GLU A 732 -6.96 -19.49 42.98
N LYS A 733 -6.55 -20.47 42.15
CA LYS A 733 -6.98 -21.88 42.28
C LYS A 733 -6.48 -22.49 43.60
N ILE A 734 -5.21 -22.31 43.94
CA ILE A 734 -4.64 -22.80 45.21
C ILE A 734 -5.36 -22.18 46.42
N LYS A 735 -5.69 -20.89 46.39
CA LYS A 735 -6.49 -20.25 47.45
C LYS A 735 -7.85 -20.91 47.60
N ARG A 736 -8.53 -21.16 46.48
CA ARG A 736 -9.84 -21.82 46.46
C ARG A 736 -9.78 -23.24 47.03
N ASP A 737 -8.76 -24.02 46.65
CA ASP A 737 -8.55 -25.38 47.16
C ASP A 737 -8.22 -25.41 48.66
N ARG A 738 -7.68 -24.31 49.20
CA ARG A 738 -7.40 -24.13 50.63
C ARG A 738 -8.54 -23.49 51.42
N GLU A 739 -9.68 -23.23 50.78
CA GLU A 739 -10.82 -22.51 51.36
C GLU A 739 -10.48 -21.05 51.79
N ASP A 740 -9.41 -20.47 51.24
CA ASP A 740 -9.08 -19.05 51.38
C ASP A 740 -9.95 -18.18 50.45
N VAL A 741 -10.07 -16.89 50.78
CA VAL A 741 -10.77 -15.91 49.93
C VAL A 741 -10.08 -15.81 48.56
N SER A 742 -10.80 -16.23 47.50
CA SER A 742 -10.34 -16.26 46.12
C SER A 742 -11.12 -15.28 45.26
N ARG A 743 -10.52 -14.75 44.19
CA ARG A 743 -11.29 -13.96 43.19
C ARG A 743 -12.35 -14.79 42.49
N LEU A 744 -12.24 -16.13 42.52
CA LEU A 744 -13.29 -17.04 42.07
C LEU A 744 -14.57 -16.94 42.91
N ASP A 745 -14.52 -16.37 44.12
CA ASP A 745 -15.73 -16.12 44.92
C ASP A 745 -16.54 -14.93 44.37
N ASN A 746 -15.90 -14.03 43.63
CA ASN A 746 -16.59 -12.85 43.09
C ASN A 746 -17.52 -13.17 41.91
N ILE A 747 -17.42 -14.38 41.34
CA ILE A 747 -18.31 -14.86 40.28
C ILE A 747 -19.45 -15.74 40.81
N LEU A 748 -19.64 -15.83 42.13
CA LEU A 748 -20.76 -16.57 42.74
C LEU A 748 -22.14 -16.03 42.33
N SER A 749 -22.21 -14.76 41.96
CA SER A 749 -23.43 -14.11 41.47
C SER A 749 -23.77 -14.48 40.01
N TRP A 750 -22.90 -15.20 39.31
CA TRP A 750 -23.12 -15.61 37.92
C TRP A 750 -24.04 -16.82 37.85
N LYS A 751 -24.59 -17.10 36.65
CA LYS A 751 -25.44 -18.28 36.46
C LYS A 751 -24.61 -19.55 36.73
N THR A 752 -25.21 -20.54 37.40
CA THR A 752 -24.52 -21.79 37.82
C THR A 752 -23.76 -22.47 36.69
N GLU A 753 -24.34 -22.56 35.50
CA GLU A 753 -23.70 -23.14 34.31
C GLU A 753 -22.41 -22.40 33.91
N GLN A 754 -22.44 -21.06 33.91
CA GLN A 754 -21.31 -20.21 33.53
C GLN A 754 -20.17 -20.35 34.54
N ARG A 755 -20.52 -20.31 35.82
CA ARG A 755 -19.57 -20.51 36.92
C ARG A 755 -18.90 -21.88 36.82
N ASN A 756 -19.68 -22.95 36.63
CA ASN A 756 -19.14 -24.31 36.52
C ASN A 756 -18.19 -24.47 35.34
N ASN A 757 -18.50 -23.86 34.18
CA ASN A 757 -17.63 -23.91 33.00
C ASN A 757 -16.28 -23.21 33.25
N LEU A 758 -16.30 -22.03 33.87
CA LEU A 758 -15.08 -21.29 34.21
C LEU A 758 -14.25 -21.99 35.28
N GLU A 759 -14.89 -22.50 36.34
CA GLU A 759 -14.24 -23.33 37.37
C GLU A 759 -13.59 -24.57 36.73
N ASN A 760 -14.27 -25.23 35.79
CA ASN A 760 -13.71 -26.38 35.08
C ASN A 760 -12.48 -26.00 34.24
N LEU A 761 -12.52 -24.90 33.48
CA LEU A 761 -11.37 -24.43 32.69
C LEU A 761 -10.15 -24.14 33.57
N VAL A 762 -10.36 -23.47 34.71
CA VAL A 762 -9.29 -23.17 35.69
C VAL A 762 -8.75 -24.47 36.28
N ARG A 763 -9.64 -25.41 36.65
CA ARG A 763 -9.26 -26.70 37.23
C ARG A 763 -8.46 -27.58 36.26
N THR A 764 -8.87 -27.66 34.99
CA THR A 764 -8.21 -28.49 33.97
C THR A 764 -6.94 -27.83 33.40
N GLY A 765 -6.79 -26.52 33.55
CA GLY A 765 -5.70 -25.76 32.92
C GLY A 765 -5.95 -25.41 31.45
N GLU A 766 -7.11 -25.80 30.90
CA GLU A 766 -7.49 -25.54 29.50
C GLU A 766 -7.66 -24.06 29.19
N TYR A 767 -7.76 -23.19 30.21
CA TYR A 767 -7.76 -21.73 30.05
C TYR A 767 -6.53 -21.21 29.28
N ARG A 768 -5.41 -21.95 29.27
CA ARG A 768 -4.21 -21.58 28.51
C ARG A 768 -4.46 -21.59 27.00
N ASN A 769 -5.41 -22.41 26.52
CA ASN A 769 -5.76 -22.50 25.10
C ASN A 769 -6.54 -21.27 24.58
N LEU A 770 -6.95 -20.37 25.47
CA LEU A 770 -7.63 -19.11 25.14
C LEU A 770 -6.65 -18.02 24.68
N PHE A 771 -5.36 -18.26 24.84
CA PHE A 771 -4.28 -17.39 24.41
C PHE A 771 -3.48 -18.08 23.31
N MET A 772 -2.82 -17.30 22.46
CA MET A 772 -1.93 -17.86 21.44
C MET A 772 -0.78 -18.64 22.10
N ARG A 773 -0.58 -19.89 21.66
CA ARG A 773 0.49 -20.75 22.20
C ARG A 773 1.87 -20.30 21.72
N ILE A 774 2.75 -19.98 22.65
CA ILE A 774 4.14 -19.61 22.37
C ILE A 774 5.01 -20.88 22.29
N GLU A 775 5.74 -21.04 21.19
CA GLU A 775 6.64 -22.19 20.94
C GLU A 775 8.09 -21.88 21.31
N CYS A 776 8.56 -20.69 20.94
CA CYS A 776 9.88 -20.19 21.29
C CYS A 776 9.94 -18.67 21.15
N GLU A 777 10.85 -18.05 21.89
CA GLU A 777 11.09 -16.62 21.87
C GLU A 777 12.59 -16.32 21.84
N SER A 778 12.99 -15.16 21.34
CA SER A 778 14.35 -14.66 21.53
C SER A 778 14.38 -13.14 21.66
N VAL A 779 15.28 -12.66 22.51
CA VAL A 779 15.59 -11.24 22.65
C VAL A 779 16.87 -10.96 21.89
N GLY A 780 16.75 -10.16 20.84
CA GLY A 780 17.84 -9.81 19.93
C GLY A 780 18.60 -8.55 20.36
N CYS A 781 19.08 -7.79 19.38
CA CYS A 781 19.86 -6.58 19.62
C CYS A 781 19.06 -5.46 20.29
N THR A 782 19.77 -4.62 21.05
CA THR A 782 19.26 -3.39 21.67
C THR A 782 19.80 -2.16 20.93
N THR A 783 18.96 -1.16 20.69
CA THR A 783 19.38 0.11 20.08
C THR A 783 20.33 0.87 21.01
N LYS A 784 21.29 1.58 20.41
CA LYS A 784 22.18 2.49 21.15
C LYS A 784 21.35 3.54 21.91
N GLY A 785 21.82 3.95 23.09
CA GLY A 785 21.27 5.09 23.82
C GLY A 785 21.59 6.42 23.12
N LYS A 786 20.85 7.49 23.43
CA LYS A 786 21.19 8.83 22.94
C LYS A 786 22.43 9.36 23.69
N PRO A 787 23.29 10.18 23.07
CA PRO A 787 24.32 10.93 23.77
C PRO A 787 23.71 11.83 24.85
N ASP A 788 24.47 12.10 25.91
CA ASP A 788 24.03 13.00 26.98
C ASP A 788 23.87 14.43 26.47
N ALA A 789 24.80 14.87 25.61
CA ALA A 789 24.78 16.18 24.94
C ALA A 789 23.72 16.29 23.83
N ALA A 790 22.98 15.22 23.52
CA ALA A 790 21.96 15.26 22.47
C ALA A 790 20.70 16.00 22.93
N THR A 791 20.28 17.00 22.14
CA THR A 791 19.13 17.86 22.43
C THR A 791 18.00 17.66 21.42
N PRO A 792 16.72 17.65 21.83
CA PRO A 792 15.58 17.62 20.89
C PRO A 792 15.56 18.84 19.98
N ASP A 793 15.50 18.61 18.66
CA ASP A 793 15.39 19.67 17.66
C ASP A 793 14.24 19.39 16.70
N PRO A 794 13.01 19.78 17.06
CA PRO A 794 11.85 19.62 16.18
C PRO A 794 11.91 20.53 14.95
N GLY A 795 12.80 21.53 14.94
CA GLY A 795 13.01 22.41 13.79
C GLY A 795 13.64 21.69 12.59
N LEU A 796 14.34 20.58 12.82
CA LEU A 796 14.99 19.80 11.76
C LEU A 796 14.02 19.26 10.70
N ALA A 797 12.79 18.93 11.10
CA ALA A 797 11.79 18.30 10.25
C ALA A 797 10.56 19.18 10.00
N LYS A 798 10.60 20.45 10.41
CA LYS A 798 9.47 21.38 10.35
C LYS A 798 9.51 22.26 9.09
N ALA A 799 8.41 22.24 8.32
CA ALA A 799 8.22 23.15 7.19
C ALA A 799 7.92 24.59 7.66
N TRP A 800 8.46 25.59 6.97
CA TRP A 800 8.11 27.00 7.17
C TRP A 800 6.79 27.35 6.45
N THR A 801 5.67 26.77 6.87
CA THR A 801 4.33 27.13 6.35
C THR A 801 3.25 27.01 7.43
N LYS A 802 2.41 28.04 7.57
CA LYS A 802 1.21 28.06 8.42
C LYS A 802 0.06 27.34 7.72
N GLY A 803 -0.47 26.27 8.30
CA GLY A 803 -1.75 25.68 7.92
C GLY A 803 -2.00 24.33 8.64
N PRO A 804 -3.23 24.02 9.07
CA PRO A 804 -3.55 22.74 9.70
C PRO A 804 -3.66 21.64 8.62
N VAL A 805 -2.88 20.57 8.78
CA VAL A 805 -2.83 19.42 7.86
C VAL A 805 -3.50 18.22 8.52
N LYS A 806 -4.49 17.61 7.84
CA LYS A 806 -5.21 16.40 8.28
C LYS A 806 -4.35 15.14 8.17
N TRP A 807 -4.51 14.24 9.15
CA TRP A 807 -3.76 12.99 9.33
C TRP A 807 -4.22 11.88 8.37
N ARG A 808 -3.29 11.25 7.64
CA ARG A 808 -3.53 9.95 6.95
C ARG A 808 -2.27 9.09 6.97
N ASN A 809 -2.33 7.95 7.65
CA ASN A 809 -1.33 6.89 7.55
C ASN A 809 -1.67 5.95 6.37
N ARG A 810 -0.67 5.27 5.78
CA ARG A 810 -0.88 4.33 4.66
C ARG A 810 -1.07 2.90 5.19
N ILE A 811 -2.28 2.38 5.01
CA ILE A 811 -2.66 1.01 5.36
C ILE A 811 -2.69 0.13 4.10
N LEU A 812 -2.15 -1.09 4.18
CA LEU A 812 -2.30 -2.11 3.13
C LEU A 812 -3.74 -2.66 3.10
N ASP A 813 -4.24 -3.09 1.95
CA ASP A 813 -5.54 -3.78 1.85
C ASP A 813 -5.65 -4.92 2.88
N GLY A 814 -6.59 -4.80 3.81
CA GLY A 814 -6.85 -5.78 4.88
C GLY A 814 -6.12 -5.56 6.21
N ALA A 815 -5.43 -4.43 6.40
CA ALA A 815 -4.86 -4.04 7.70
C ALA A 815 -5.86 -3.22 8.55
N ASP A 816 -5.79 -3.42 9.86
CA ASP A 816 -6.70 -2.84 10.85
C ASP A 816 -6.62 -1.30 10.87
N ARG A 817 -7.68 -0.64 10.40
CA ARG A 817 -7.81 0.83 10.33
C ARG A 817 -7.79 1.52 11.69
N SER A 818 -8.05 0.77 12.76
CA SER A 818 -8.10 1.31 14.11
C SER A 818 -6.71 1.57 14.73
N ARG A 819 -5.64 0.96 14.21
CA ARG A 819 -4.26 1.06 14.75
C ARG A 819 -3.46 2.25 14.21
N ASP A 820 -4.13 3.19 13.55
CA ASP A 820 -3.52 4.31 12.82
C ASP A 820 -3.07 5.50 13.68
N SER A 821 -3.03 5.35 15.00
CA SER A 821 -2.73 6.44 15.94
C SER A 821 -1.27 6.42 16.42
N PRO A 822 -0.70 7.56 16.84
CA PRO A 822 0.59 7.60 17.50
C PRO A 822 0.61 6.62 18.68
N GLY A 823 1.73 5.93 18.90
CA GLY A 823 1.95 5.18 20.14
C GLY A 823 1.77 6.06 21.39
N PRO A 824 1.82 5.48 22.59
CA PRO A 824 1.45 6.13 23.84
C PRO A 824 2.03 7.55 23.98
N THR A 825 1.19 8.57 23.88
CA THR A 825 1.55 9.98 24.15
C THR A 825 0.91 10.45 25.45
N SER A 826 1.73 11.09 26.28
CA SER A 826 1.34 11.76 27.52
C SER A 826 0.45 12.98 27.23
N ALA A 827 -0.67 13.08 27.96
CA ALA A 827 -1.74 14.04 27.76
C ALA A 827 -1.32 15.52 27.85
N PRO A 828 -1.92 16.45 27.08
CA PRO A 828 -1.89 17.88 27.38
C PRO A 828 -2.95 18.21 28.44
N SER A 829 -2.55 18.93 29.49
CA SER A 829 -3.46 19.51 30.47
C SER A 829 -4.22 20.68 29.85
N SER A 830 -5.55 20.62 29.89
CA SER A 830 -6.44 21.73 29.55
C SER A 830 -6.34 22.82 30.61
N ASP A 831 -5.79 23.99 30.27
CA ASP A 831 -6.16 25.26 30.88
C ASP A 831 -5.97 26.35 29.82
N GLY A 832 -7.08 26.91 29.36
CA GLY A 832 -7.09 28.05 28.46
C GLY A 832 -6.75 29.31 29.23
N ASN A 833 -5.61 29.93 28.92
CA ASN A 833 -5.54 31.38 28.93
C ASN A 833 -4.38 31.90 28.07
N SER A 834 -4.67 32.94 27.32
CA SER A 834 -3.72 33.69 26.51
C SER A 834 -2.62 34.31 27.39
N HIS A 835 -1.37 33.86 27.25
CA HIS A 835 -0.17 34.70 27.24
C HIS A 835 1.08 33.86 26.93
N ARG A 836 1.96 34.39 26.07
CA ARG A 836 3.32 33.91 25.79
C ARG A 836 4.06 33.61 27.12
N THR A 837 4.21 32.34 27.48
CA THR A 837 5.28 31.84 28.36
C THR A 837 5.52 30.36 28.05
N LYS A 838 6.79 29.95 28.07
CA LYS A 838 7.31 28.62 27.74
C LYS A 838 6.42 27.48 28.29
N CYS A 839 5.69 26.79 27.42
CA CYS A 839 4.90 25.63 27.83
C CYS A 839 5.81 24.40 27.97
N ASN A 840 6.06 23.98 29.21
CA ASN A 840 6.64 22.67 29.54
C ASN A 840 5.71 21.55 29.04
N ALA A 841 5.96 21.04 27.83
CA ALA A 841 5.55 19.68 27.48
C ALA A 841 6.55 18.72 28.15
N ASN A 842 6.08 17.70 28.86
CA ASN A 842 6.98 16.69 29.44
C ASN A 842 7.85 16.08 28.31
N PRO A 843 9.19 16.06 28.43
CA PRO A 843 10.07 15.60 27.37
C PRO A 843 9.82 14.13 27.02
N ARG A 844 9.80 13.80 25.71
CA ARG A 844 9.78 12.41 25.23
C ARG A 844 10.92 11.62 25.88
N ALA A 845 10.60 10.47 26.48
CA ALA A 845 11.61 9.54 26.97
C ALA A 845 12.19 8.76 25.79
N TYR A 846 13.45 9.02 25.43
CA TYR A 846 14.16 8.37 24.31
C TYR A 846 14.76 7.01 24.72
N THR A 847 13.97 6.17 25.38
CA THR A 847 14.42 4.87 25.91
C THR A 847 14.92 3.96 24.78
N SER A 848 16.03 3.25 25.03
CA SER A 848 16.52 2.22 24.12
C SER A 848 15.47 1.13 23.90
N LYS A 849 15.50 0.52 22.72
CA LYS A 849 14.58 -0.57 22.35
C LYS A 849 15.33 -1.86 22.10
N LYS A 850 14.78 -2.98 22.55
CA LYS A 850 15.26 -4.33 22.24
C LYS A 850 14.37 -4.97 21.19
N ARG A 851 14.98 -5.69 20.24
CA ARG A 851 14.24 -6.53 19.30
C ARG A 851 13.77 -7.80 20.00
N TYR A 852 12.53 -8.20 19.76
CA TYR A 852 11.91 -9.37 20.33
C TYR A 852 11.27 -10.19 19.20
N LEU A 853 11.70 -11.45 19.08
CA LEU A 853 11.15 -12.41 18.13
C LEU A 853 10.35 -13.45 18.91
N LEU A 854 9.13 -13.72 18.45
CA LEU A 854 8.20 -14.64 19.09
C LEU A 854 7.57 -15.55 18.05
N VAL A 855 7.60 -16.86 18.29
CA VAL A 855 6.99 -17.85 17.40
C VAL A 855 5.78 -18.47 18.09
N PHE A 856 4.62 -18.32 17.48
CA PHE A 856 3.39 -18.98 17.90
C PHE A 856 3.21 -20.30 17.16
N GLY A 857 2.72 -21.31 17.90
CA GLY A 857 2.45 -22.66 17.38
C GLY A 857 1.25 -22.71 16.44
N GLU A 858 0.43 -21.67 16.48
CA GLU A 858 -0.83 -21.57 15.76
C GLU A 858 -0.77 -20.44 14.74
N VAL A 859 -1.32 -20.68 13.56
CA VAL A 859 -1.49 -19.66 12.52
C VAL A 859 -2.99 -19.37 12.40
N GLY A 860 -3.38 -18.16 12.77
CA GLY A 860 -4.76 -17.70 12.70
C GLY A 860 -4.97 -16.48 11.81
N SER A 861 -6.22 -16.06 11.70
CA SER A 861 -6.63 -14.81 11.04
C SER A 861 -7.09 -13.80 12.08
N ALA A 862 -6.75 -12.53 11.92
CA ALA A 862 -7.27 -11.49 12.81
C ALA A 862 -8.79 -11.32 12.61
N LEU A 863 -9.50 -10.84 13.63
CA LEU A 863 -10.96 -10.71 13.61
C LEU A 863 -11.48 -9.92 12.40
N HIS A 864 -10.82 -8.81 12.02
CA HIS A 864 -11.21 -7.99 10.87
C HIS A 864 -11.00 -8.67 9.50
N GLN A 865 -10.31 -9.80 9.45
CA GLN A 865 -10.10 -10.57 8.22
C GLN A 865 -11.22 -11.57 7.95
N LEU A 866 -12.10 -11.80 8.93
CA LEU A 866 -13.22 -12.70 8.79
C LEU A 866 -14.29 -12.13 7.86
N LYS A 867 -14.95 -13.04 7.15
CA LYS A 867 -15.99 -12.73 6.16
C LYS A 867 -17.35 -13.32 6.52
N SER A 868 -17.55 -13.74 7.76
CA SER A 868 -18.87 -14.10 8.27
C SER A 868 -19.15 -13.41 9.61
N PHE A 869 -20.32 -12.80 9.76
CA PHE A 869 -20.77 -12.28 11.05
C PHE A 869 -20.88 -13.40 12.08
N LYS A 870 -21.30 -14.60 11.65
CA LYS A 870 -21.33 -15.78 12.50
C LYS A 870 -19.96 -16.07 13.10
N ASP A 871 -18.91 -16.00 12.30
CA ASP A 871 -17.54 -16.28 12.75
C ASP A 871 -17.00 -15.14 13.62
N VAL A 872 -17.29 -13.88 13.27
CA VAL A 872 -16.93 -12.70 14.07
C VAL A 872 -17.58 -12.78 15.46
N PHE A 873 -18.90 -12.95 15.52
CA PHE A 873 -19.62 -13.02 16.78
C PHE A 873 -19.29 -14.29 17.57
N LYS A 874 -18.98 -15.40 16.90
CA LYS A 874 -18.44 -16.58 17.57
C LYS A 874 -17.09 -16.29 18.22
N ALA A 875 -16.17 -15.64 17.52
CA ALA A 875 -14.87 -15.27 18.09
C ALA A 875 -15.00 -14.28 19.24
N LEU A 876 -15.85 -13.24 19.10
CA LEU A 876 -16.15 -12.30 20.19
C LEU A 876 -16.81 -12.98 21.39
N ARG A 877 -17.69 -13.96 21.13
CA ARG A 877 -18.24 -14.82 22.16
C ARG A 877 -17.12 -15.61 22.83
N ASP A 878 -16.22 -16.23 22.09
CA ASP A 878 -15.10 -16.99 22.65
C ASP A 878 -14.19 -16.09 23.54
N ILE A 879 -14.04 -14.79 23.24
CA ILE A 879 -13.32 -13.83 24.12
C ILE A 879 -14.10 -13.46 25.39
N THR A 880 -15.44 -13.43 25.34
CA THR A 880 -16.31 -12.95 26.44
C THR A 880 -17.02 -14.09 27.19
N TYR A 881 -17.98 -14.74 26.53
CA TYR A 881 -18.98 -15.66 27.11
C TYR A 881 -18.71 -17.16 26.84
N GLY A 882 -18.05 -17.49 25.73
CA GLY A 882 -17.87 -18.85 25.21
C GLY A 882 -16.48 -19.44 25.44
N GLY A 883 -15.48 -18.60 25.70
CA GLY A 883 -14.10 -19.02 25.99
C GLY A 883 -13.48 -18.24 27.15
N TRP A 884 -14.16 -17.28 27.78
CA TRP A 884 -13.77 -16.77 29.10
C TRP A 884 -12.40 -16.06 29.20
N ALA A 885 -11.76 -15.67 28.09
CA ALA A 885 -10.43 -15.06 28.13
C ALA A 885 -10.36 -13.81 29.04
N LEU A 886 -11.34 -12.90 28.93
CA LEU A 886 -11.41 -11.71 29.80
C LEU A 886 -11.76 -12.07 31.26
N ALA A 887 -12.53 -13.13 31.49
CA ALA A 887 -12.84 -13.60 32.85
C ALA A 887 -11.59 -14.23 33.51
N VAL A 888 -10.76 -14.94 32.74
CA VAL A 888 -9.48 -15.47 33.19
C VAL A 888 -8.51 -14.34 33.55
N LEU A 889 -8.44 -13.27 32.75
CA LEU A 889 -7.67 -12.08 33.10
C LEU A 889 -8.19 -11.43 34.39
N TYR A 890 -9.51 -11.32 34.56
CA TYR A 890 -10.11 -10.81 35.80
C TYR A 890 -9.72 -11.65 37.03
N ILE A 891 -9.79 -12.98 36.94
CA ILE A 891 -9.37 -13.90 38.00
C ILE A 891 -7.89 -13.69 38.32
N ALA A 892 -7.04 -13.60 37.29
CA ALA A 892 -5.62 -13.33 37.44
C ALA A 892 -5.33 -11.97 38.11
N GLY A 893 -6.30 -11.05 38.12
CA GLY A 893 -6.08 -9.67 38.55
C GLY A 893 -5.42 -8.81 37.48
N TRP A 894 -5.54 -9.18 36.20
CA TRP A 894 -4.94 -8.51 35.05
C TRP A 894 -5.99 -7.89 34.12
N VAL A 895 -5.55 -6.89 33.36
CA VAL A 895 -6.29 -6.24 32.26
C VAL A 895 -5.40 -6.21 31.03
N HIS A 896 -5.98 -6.33 29.84
CA HIS A 896 -5.25 -6.37 28.57
C HIS A 896 -4.86 -4.97 28.07
N ARG A 897 -5.79 -4.00 28.16
CA ARG A 897 -5.59 -2.59 27.78
C ARG A 897 -5.42 -2.28 26.29
N ASP A 898 -5.57 -3.27 25.42
CA ASP A 898 -5.46 -3.09 23.97
C ASP A 898 -6.31 -4.13 23.22
N ILE A 899 -7.54 -4.35 23.69
CA ILE A 899 -8.49 -5.21 23.00
C ILE A 899 -8.89 -4.53 21.68
N SER A 900 -8.60 -5.19 20.56
CA SER A 900 -8.82 -4.68 19.21
C SER A 900 -9.08 -5.80 18.22
N THR A 901 -9.60 -5.47 17.03
CA THR A 901 -9.83 -6.47 15.98
C THR A 901 -8.54 -7.13 15.48
N GLY A 902 -7.38 -6.49 15.65
CA GLY A 902 -6.07 -7.05 15.33
C GLY A 902 -5.47 -7.97 16.40
N ASN A 903 -5.94 -7.87 17.66
CA ASN A 903 -5.40 -8.64 18.79
C ASN A 903 -6.27 -9.85 19.17
N ILE A 904 -7.43 -9.99 18.53
CA ILE A 904 -8.28 -11.19 18.59
C ILE A 904 -7.96 -12.05 17.36
N ILE A 905 -7.33 -13.20 17.59
CA ILE A 905 -6.87 -14.12 16.54
C ILE A 905 -7.79 -15.34 16.51
N VAL A 906 -8.34 -15.65 15.33
CA VAL A 906 -9.18 -16.83 15.13
C VAL A 906 -8.35 -17.95 14.52
N VAL A 907 -8.29 -19.07 15.24
CA VAL A 907 -7.58 -20.29 14.87
C VAL A 907 -8.60 -21.39 14.56
N GLU A 908 -8.35 -22.15 13.51
CA GLU A 908 -9.14 -23.34 13.19
C GLU A 908 -8.49 -24.58 13.80
N SER A 909 -9.23 -25.29 14.65
CA SER A 909 -8.77 -26.53 15.27
C SER A 909 -9.86 -27.60 15.18
N GLY A 910 -9.56 -28.73 14.53
CA GLY A 910 -10.53 -29.83 14.38
C GLY A 910 -11.81 -29.47 13.61
N GLY A 911 -11.75 -28.49 12.70
CA GLY A 911 -12.91 -27.98 11.95
C GLY A 911 -13.80 -27.00 12.74
N LEU A 912 -13.39 -26.62 13.95
CA LEU A 912 -14.05 -25.61 14.77
C LEU A 912 -13.17 -24.36 14.85
N LEU A 913 -13.78 -23.19 14.62
CA LEU A 913 -13.13 -21.89 14.84
C LEU A 913 -13.07 -21.58 16.34
N CYS A 914 -11.96 -21.04 16.81
CA CYS A 914 -11.79 -20.59 18.18
C CYS A 914 -11.14 -19.20 18.20
N GLY A 915 -11.78 -18.24 18.86
CA GLY A 915 -11.19 -16.93 19.13
C GLY A 915 -10.20 -16.98 20.28
N LYS A 916 -8.98 -16.47 20.07
CA LYS A 916 -7.90 -16.40 21.04
C LYS A 916 -7.38 -14.98 21.20
N LEU A 917 -6.88 -14.68 22.39
CA LEU A 917 -6.29 -13.39 22.71
C LEU A 917 -4.77 -13.39 22.48
N SER A 918 -4.26 -12.29 21.93
CA SER A 918 -2.85 -12.08 21.58
C SER A 918 -2.43 -10.64 21.89
N ASP A 919 -1.13 -10.35 21.87
CA ASP A 919 -0.55 -9.01 22.04
C ASP A 919 -0.65 -8.50 23.50
N LEU A 920 -0.19 -9.32 24.44
CA LEU A 920 -0.25 -9.05 25.89
C LEU A 920 0.76 -8.00 26.39
N GLU A 921 1.54 -7.36 25.52
CA GLU A 921 2.63 -6.43 25.87
C GLU A 921 2.16 -5.25 26.75
N TYR A 922 0.90 -4.83 26.59
CA TYR A 922 0.28 -3.78 27.39
C TYR A 922 -0.46 -4.27 28.62
N ALA A 923 -0.59 -5.59 28.80
CA ALA A 923 -1.35 -6.15 29.91
C ALA A 923 -0.67 -5.80 31.24
N ARG A 924 -1.47 -5.45 32.25
CA ARG A 924 -0.99 -5.07 33.58
C ARG A 924 -1.94 -5.56 34.66
N VAL A 925 -1.42 -5.68 35.88
CA VAL A 925 -2.22 -5.95 37.08
C VAL A 925 -3.16 -4.76 37.35
N PHE A 926 -4.45 -5.01 37.57
CA PHE A 926 -5.43 -3.98 37.94
C PHE A 926 -5.64 -3.93 39.47
N GLY A 927 -5.87 -2.74 40.03
CA GLY A 927 -6.14 -2.52 41.46
C GLY A 927 -5.20 -1.50 42.14
N PRO A 928 -5.27 -1.32 43.48
CA PRO A 928 -4.56 -0.26 44.23
C PRO A 928 -3.03 -0.27 44.10
N ARG A 929 -2.46 -1.41 43.70
CA ARG A 929 -1.02 -1.57 43.42
C ARG A 929 -0.61 -0.99 42.05
N SER A 930 -1.57 -0.60 41.21
CA SER A 930 -1.33 0.05 39.93
C SER A 930 -0.91 1.51 40.15
N ARG A 931 0.32 1.87 39.76
CA ARG A 931 0.85 3.24 39.88
C ARG A 931 0.21 4.14 38.82
N ALA A 932 -0.98 4.66 39.13
CA ALA A 932 -1.79 5.52 38.26
C ALA A 932 -1.06 6.75 37.66
N ALA A 933 -0.02 7.26 38.33
CA ALA A 933 0.62 8.53 37.98
C ALA A 933 1.73 8.43 36.92
N LYS A 934 2.14 7.23 36.49
CA LYS A 934 3.24 7.04 35.52
C LYS A 934 2.87 6.19 34.30
N ASP A 935 1.62 5.79 34.18
CA ASP A 935 1.18 4.86 33.15
C ASP A 935 0.73 5.61 31.88
N PRO A 936 1.41 5.45 30.73
CA PRO A 936 0.95 6.09 29.51
C PRO A 936 -0.43 5.59 29.08
N LYS A 937 -1.20 6.43 28.37
CA LYS A 937 -2.44 5.98 27.72
C LYS A 937 -2.10 4.97 26.63
N THR A 938 -2.60 3.74 26.74
CA THR A 938 -2.35 2.64 25.80
C THR A 938 -3.67 2.10 25.27
N GLY A 939 -3.69 1.73 23.99
CA GLY A 939 -4.85 1.09 23.38
C GLY A 939 -5.10 1.60 21.97
N THR A 940 -5.91 0.84 21.25
CA THR A 940 -6.38 1.16 19.91
C THR A 940 -7.53 2.19 20.00
N PRO A 941 -7.33 3.46 19.60
CA PRO A 941 -8.23 4.54 20.03
C PRO A 941 -9.70 4.40 19.62
N PHE A 942 -9.98 3.70 18.52
CA PHE A 942 -11.36 3.38 18.11
C PHE A 942 -12.09 2.55 19.17
N PHE A 943 -11.37 1.67 19.86
CA PHE A 943 -11.93 0.72 20.82
C PHE A 943 -11.58 1.08 22.27
N MET A 944 -10.93 2.21 22.53
CA MET A 944 -10.64 2.63 23.90
C MET A 944 -11.93 2.99 24.65
N ALA A 945 -11.98 2.58 25.91
CA ALA A 945 -13.06 2.91 26.82
C ALA A 945 -13.23 4.43 26.99
N HIS A 946 -14.47 4.91 27.06
CA HIS A 946 -14.82 6.33 27.01
C HIS A 946 -14.18 7.13 28.15
N GLU A 947 -14.25 6.63 29.38
CA GLU A 947 -13.64 7.30 30.54
C GLU A 947 -12.11 7.37 30.43
N TYR A 948 -11.48 6.25 30.04
CA TYR A 948 -10.02 6.18 29.89
C TYR A 948 -9.52 7.09 28.75
N LEU A 949 -10.27 7.13 27.65
CA LEU A 949 -9.99 7.96 26.49
C LEU A 949 -10.15 9.45 26.81
N SER A 950 -11.30 9.85 27.38
CA SER A 950 -11.62 11.24 27.71
C SER A 950 -10.83 11.78 28.91
N GLY A 951 -10.35 10.92 29.80
CA GLY A 951 -9.76 11.35 31.07
C GLY A 951 -10.79 11.88 32.08
N LYS A 952 -12.09 11.74 31.79
CA LYS A 952 -13.20 12.19 32.65
C LYS A 952 -14.04 10.99 33.09
N LYS A 953 -14.49 11.00 34.34
CA LYS A 953 -15.44 9.99 34.83
C LYS A 953 -16.85 10.32 34.35
N LEU A 954 -17.66 9.30 34.10
CA LEU A 954 -19.08 9.45 33.83
C LEU A 954 -19.79 9.95 35.10
N GLU A 955 -20.57 11.02 34.98
CA GLU A 955 -21.40 11.53 36.08
C GLU A 955 -22.73 10.76 36.11
N GLY A 956 -22.97 9.96 37.16
CA GLY A 956 -24.20 9.18 37.30
C GLY A 956 -24.57 8.84 38.75
N ALA A 957 -25.61 9.53 39.25
CA ALA A 957 -26.55 9.17 40.31
C ALA A 957 -26.05 9.01 41.78
N CYS A 958 -25.73 10.13 42.43
CA CYS A 958 -26.08 10.33 43.85
C CYS A 958 -26.22 11.84 44.16
N PRO A 959 -27.44 12.38 44.36
CA PRO A 959 -27.62 13.77 44.78
C PRO A 959 -27.42 13.85 46.30
N SER A 960 -26.18 13.72 46.78
CA SER A 960 -25.86 14.14 48.14
C SER A 960 -24.36 14.39 48.36
N ALA A 961 -24.10 15.59 48.88
CA ALA A 961 -22.86 16.15 49.41
C ALA A 961 -21.85 16.75 48.40
N PRO A 962 -21.70 18.09 48.38
CA PRO A 962 -20.60 18.75 47.69
C PRO A 962 -19.33 18.53 48.53
N THR A 963 -18.51 17.57 48.14
CA THR A 963 -17.11 17.53 48.57
C THR A 963 -16.20 17.88 47.38
N PRO A 964 -15.10 18.62 47.59
CA PRO A 964 -14.26 19.08 46.50
C PRO A 964 -13.69 17.86 45.76
N VAL A 965 -14.03 17.71 44.49
CA VAL A 965 -13.53 16.65 43.62
C VAL A 965 -12.01 16.84 43.47
N SER A 966 -11.21 16.19 44.33
CA SER A 966 -9.80 16.02 44.04
C SER A 966 -9.69 15.28 42.71
N LYS A 967 -8.97 15.84 41.72
CA LYS A 967 -8.64 15.21 40.43
C LYS A 967 -7.95 13.85 40.66
N ARG A 968 -8.69 12.78 40.97
CA ARG A 968 -8.14 11.42 41.06
C ARG A 968 -7.88 10.93 39.64
N ALA A 969 -6.63 10.58 39.35
CA ALA A 969 -6.24 9.99 38.08
C ALA A 969 -7.11 8.76 37.74
N ILE A 970 -7.54 8.65 36.48
CA ILE A 970 -8.30 7.48 36.01
C ILE A 970 -7.37 6.28 35.99
N VAL A 971 -7.77 5.21 36.67
CA VAL A 971 -7.05 3.92 36.69
C VAL A 971 -7.78 2.97 35.76
N TYR A 972 -7.04 2.33 34.85
CA TYR A 972 -7.62 1.35 33.94
C TYR A 972 -8.22 0.18 34.74
N ASN A 973 -9.45 -0.22 34.42
CA ASN A 973 -10.16 -1.29 35.10
C ASN A 973 -10.64 -2.36 34.10
N PHE A 974 -11.12 -3.50 34.60
CA PHE A 974 -11.55 -4.63 33.78
C PHE A 974 -12.81 -4.35 32.93
N GLN A 975 -13.66 -3.39 33.34
CA GLN A 975 -14.83 -2.99 32.55
C GLN A 975 -14.41 -2.31 31.24
N TYR A 976 -13.23 -1.67 31.22
CA TYR A 976 -12.73 -1.03 30.01
C TYR A 976 -12.34 -2.01 28.91
N ASP A 977 -11.82 -3.20 29.24
CA ASP A 977 -11.59 -4.26 28.25
C ASP A 977 -12.93 -4.80 27.68
N LEU A 978 -14.00 -4.84 28.50
CA LEU A 978 -15.35 -5.19 28.04
C LEU A 978 -15.95 -4.10 27.14
N GLU A 979 -15.75 -2.84 27.50
CA GLU A 979 -16.19 -1.70 26.68
C GLU A 979 -15.50 -1.72 25.31
N SER A 980 -14.22 -2.09 25.25
CA SER A 980 -13.52 -2.29 23.98
C SER A 980 -14.19 -3.34 23.10
N VAL A 981 -14.66 -4.46 23.66
CA VAL A 981 -15.42 -5.47 22.91
C VAL A 981 -16.74 -4.89 22.37
N TRP A 982 -17.43 -4.07 23.16
CA TRP A 982 -18.66 -3.41 22.70
C TRP A 982 -18.41 -2.43 21.55
N TRP A 983 -17.34 -1.63 21.62
CA TRP A 983 -16.93 -0.76 20.51
C TRP A 983 -16.56 -1.55 19.25
N ILE A 984 -15.94 -2.73 19.39
CA ILE A 984 -15.66 -3.63 18.26
C ILE A 984 -16.96 -4.14 17.62
N VAL A 985 -17.95 -4.55 18.43
CA VAL A 985 -19.27 -4.97 17.92
C VAL A 985 -19.92 -3.83 17.14
N LEU A 986 -19.94 -2.63 17.72
CA LEU A 986 -20.54 -1.46 17.07
C LEU A 986 -19.83 -1.11 15.75
N TYR A 987 -18.50 -1.15 15.74
CA TYR A 987 -17.70 -0.95 14.53
C TYR A 987 -18.01 -1.99 13.44
N CYS A 988 -18.11 -3.27 13.79
CA CYS A 988 -18.45 -4.33 12.83
C CYS A 988 -19.84 -4.13 12.22
N LEU A 989 -20.80 -3.67 13.01
CA LEU A 989 -22.18 -3.46 12.57
C LEU A 989 -22.33 -2.21 11.70
N LEU A 990 -21.51 -1.19 11.93
CA LEU A 990 -21.60 0.09 11.23
C LEU A 990 -20.69 0.19 9.99
N ASP A 991 -19.40 -0.16 10.13
CA ASP A 991 -18.38 0.05 9.07
C ASP A 991 -18.15 -1.19 8.20
N CYS A 992 -18.29 -2.40 8.77
CA CYS A 992 -18.04 -3.65 8.03
C CYS A 992 -19.23 -4.10 7.17
N VAL A 993 -20.34 -3.37 7.19
CA VAL A 993 -21.54 -3.59 6.36
C VAL A 993 -21.51 -2.66 5.15
N ASP A 994 -22.00 -3.13 4.00
CA ASP A 994 -22.13 -2.29 2.80
C ASP A 994 -23.39 -1.42 2.82
N HIS A 995 -23.41 -0.46 3.75
CA HIS A 995 -24.54 0.44 3.97
C HIS A 995 -24.04 1.88 4.22
N PRO A 996 -24.30 2.83 3.28
CA PRO A 996 -23.78 4.21 3.38
C PRO A 996 -24.16 4.92 4.68
N ASP A 997 -25.41 4.82 5.12
CA ASP A 997 -25.89 5.50 6.32
C ASP A 997 -25.24 4.96 7.60
N SER A 998 -24.94 3.65 7.64
CA SER A 998 -24.23 3.06 8.78
C SER A 998 -22.77 3.52 8.82
N ARG A 999 -22.13 3.68 7.65
CA ARG A 999 -20.76 4.17 7.55
C ARG A 999 -20.62 5.64 7.92
N GLU A 1000 -21.59 6.47 7.57
CA GLU A 1000 -21.64 7.88 7.99
C GLU A 1000 -21.54 8.00 9.52
N VAL A 1001 -22.31 7.18 10.25
CA VAL A 1001 -22.25 7.12 11.72
C VAL A 1001 -20.91 6.56 12.21
N ALA A 1002 -20.36 5.54 11.54
CA ALA A 1002 -19.04 5.00 11.91
C ALA A 1002 -17.93 6.07 11.76
N GLU A 1003 -17.96 6.85 10.68
CA GLU A 1003 -17.01 7.94 10.45
C GLU A 1003 -17.07 8.99 11.56
N GLU A 1004 -18.26 9.28 12.08
CA GLU A 1004 -18.45 10.22 13.18
C GLU A 1004 -17.95 9.67 14.53
N LEU A 1005 -18.29 8.41 14.86
CA LEU A 1005 -17.96 7.79 16.15
C LEU A 1005 -16.49 7.38 16.29
N PHE A 1006 -15.86 7.04 15.16
CA PHE A 1006 -14.50 6.53 15.11
C PHE A 1006 -13.52 7.50 14.41
N ALA A 1007 -13.88 8.78 14.24
CA ALA A 1007 -12.97 9.80 13.72
C ALA A 1007 -11.75 10.03 14.63
N ASN A 1008 -10.55 10.07 14.05
CA ASN A 1008 -9.32 10.50 14.73
C ASN A 1008 -9.25 12.04 14.79
N THR A 1009 -9.40 12.64 15.97
CA THR A 1009 -9.13 14.06 16.18
C THR A 1009 -7.68 14.28 16.68
N PRO A 1010 -7.00 15.37 16.27
CA PRO A 1010 -5.60 15.65 16.64
C PRO A 1010 -5.32 15.70 18.15
N ASP A 1011 -6.34 15.99 18.95
CA ASP A 1011 -6.22 16.21 20.40
C ASP A 1011 -6.74 15.02 21.23
N PHE A 1012 -7.03 13.87 20.61
CA PHE A 1012 -7.75 12.73 21.22
C PHE A 1012 -9.09 13.13 21.89
N THR A 1013 -9.64 14.28 21.53
CA THR A 1013 -10.97 14.72 21.90
C THR A 1013 -11.96 14.09 20.93
N TYR A 1014 -12.44 12.90 21.24
CA TYR A 1014 -13.51 12.29 20.47
C TYR A 1014 -14.76 13.18 20.55
N GLY A 1015 -15.44 13.34 19.40
CA GLY A 1015 -16.55 14.27 19.24
C GLY A 1015 -17.69 14.03 20.22
N SER A 1016 -18.56 15.03 20.37
CA SER A 1016 -19.77 14.93 21.21
C SER A 1016 -20.60 13.68 20.88
N ALA A 1017 -20.60 13.22 19.62
CA ALA A 1017 -21.27 12.01 19.16
C ALA A 1017 -20.85 10.72 19.90
N ARG A 1018 -19.56 10.48 20.14
CA ARG A 1018 -19.12 9.27 20.89
C ARG A 1018 -19.58 9.34 22.34
N ASN A 1019 -19.59 10.54 22.92
CA ASN A 1019 -20.13 10.78 24.24
C ASN A 1019 -21.65 10.57 24.25
N GLU A 1020 -22.40 11.14 23.32
CA GLU A 1020 -23.87 11.01 23.21
C GLU A 1020 -24.29 9.55 23.02
N VAL A 1021 -23.63 8.82 22.12
CA VAL A 1021 -23.88 7.39 21.88
C VAL A 1021 -23.53 6.52 23.09
N PHE A 1022 -22.49 6.87 23.86
CA PHE A 1022 -22.11 6.11 25.04
C PHE A 1022 -22.84 6.53 26.32
N THR A 1023 -23.38 7.76 26.42
CA THR A 1023 -24.00 8.34 27.63
C THR A 1023 -25.51 8.60 27.55
N GLN A 1024 -26.12 8.57 26.36
CA GLN A 1024 -27.56 8.77 26.17
C GLN A 1024 -28.24 7.55 25.52
N ASP A 1025 -29.06 6.84 26.30
CA ASP A 1025 -29.80 5.64 25.87
C ASP A 1025 -30.68 5.86 24.63
N ASP A 1026 -31.48 6.94 24.65
CA ASP A 1026 -32.43 7.24 23.58
C ASP A 1026 -31.70 7.63 22.30
N HIS A 1027 -30.53 8.26 22.43
CA HIS A 1027 -29.70 8.65 21.29
C HIS A 1027 -29.09 7.42 20.59
N LEU A 1028 -28.45 6.51 21.34
CA LEU A 1028 -27.91 5.26 20.78
C LEU A 1028 -29.00 4.47 20.05
N ARG A 1029 -30.18 4.31 20.68
CA ARG A 1029 -31.31 3.61 20.07
C ARG A 1029 -31.76 4.31 18.79
N HIS A 1030 -31.95 5.63 18.81
CA HIS A 1030 -32.40 6.39 17.65
C HIS A 1030 -31.42 6.32 16.48
N VAL A 1031 -30.12 6.46 16.76
CA VAL A 1031 -29.05 6.33 15.75
C VAL A 1031 -29.07 4.94 15.13
N LEU A 1032 -29.14 3.88 15.93
CA LEU A 1032 -29.16 2.51 15.42
C LEU A 1032 -30.47 2.17 14.68
N GLU A 1033 -31.64 2.61 15.14
CA GLU A 1033 -32.92 2.34 14.46
C GLU A 1033 -32.97 2.98 13.06
N SER A 1034 -32.43 4.20 12.94
CA SER A 1034 -32.48 4.99 11.71
C SER A 1034 -31.36 4.67 10.73
N LYS A 1035 -30.15 4.41 11.21
CA LYS A 1035 -28.94 4.33 10.37
C LYS A 1035 -28.37 2.92 10.21
N LEU A 1036 -28.81 1.93 11.00
CA LEU A 1036 -28.34 0.56 10.88
C LEU A 1036 -29.03 -0.18 9.73
N HIS A 1037 -28.29 -0.98 8.98
CA HIS A 1037 -28.84 -1.86 7.94
C HIS A 1037 -29.92 -2.81 8.52
N GLU A 1038 -30.96 -3.15 7.76
CA GLU A 1038 -32.12 -3.95 8.21
C GLU A 1038 -31.74 -5.30 8.87
N LYS A 1039 -30.81 -6.04 8.26
CA LYS A 1039 -30.41 -7.37 8.74
C LYS A 1039 -29.88 -7.42 10.19
N PRO A 1040 -28.97 -6.54 10.62
CA PRO A 1040 -28.54 -6.49 12.03
C PRO A 1040 -29.51 -5.77 12.99
N LYS A 1041 -30.61 -5.14 12.53
CA LYS A 1041 -31.58 -4.48 13.43
C LYS A 1041 -32.12 -5.37 14.57
N PRO A 1042 -32.34 -6.68 14.41
CA PRO A 1042 -32.74 -7.55 15.53
C PRO A 1042 -31.77 -7.54 16.71
N LEU A 1043 -30.48 -7.20 16.51
CA LEU A 1043 -29.46 -7.13 17.56
C LEU A 1043 -29.51 -5.82 18.37
N LEU A 1044 -30.28 -4.82 17.93
CA LEU A 1044 -30.31 -3.49 18.52
C LEU A 1044 -30.63 -3.53 20.02
N GLY A 1045 -31.65 -4.29 20.41
CA GLY A 1045 -32.04 -4.43 21.82
C GLY A 1045 -30.91 -4.96 22.69
N SER A 1046 -30.14 -5.94 22.17
CA SER A 1046 -28.99 -6.51 22.86
C SER A 1046 -27.82 -5.53 22.97
N ILE A 1047 -27.55 -4.74 21.93
CA ILE A 1047 -26.45 -3.74 21.93
C ILE A 1047 -26.72 -2.63 22.94
N VAL A 1048 -27.95 -2.11 22.96
CA VAL A 1048 -28.39 -1.08 23.91
C VAL A 1048 -28.36 -1.63 25.34
N HIS A 1049 -28.82 -2.87 25.55
CA HIS A 1049 -28.79 -3.51 26.86
C HIS A 1049 -27.35 -3.72 27.36
N ALA A 1050 -26.45 -4.24 26.50
CA ALA A 1050 -25.04 -4.44 26.83
C ALA A 1050 -24.35 -3.13 27.25
N ARG A 1051 -24.65 -2.03 26.56
CA ARG A 1051 -24.17 -0.68 26.92
C ARG A 1051 -24.67 -0.26 28.30
N LYS A 1052 -25.98 -0.39 28.60
CA LYS A 1052 -26.55 -0.05 29.92
C LYS A 1052 -25.88 -0.82 31.05
N CYS A 1053 -25.53 -2.09 30.84
CA CYS A 1053 -24.82 -2.89 31.84
C CYS A 1053 -23.41 -2.36 32.17
N MET A 1054 -22.78 -1.62 31.25
CA MET A 1054 -21.46 -1.02 31.46
C MET A 1054 -21.54 0.37 32.13
N GLU A 1055 -22.68 1.06 32.04
CA GLU A 1055 -22.92 2.35 32.73
C GLU A 1055 -23.32 2.21 34.20
N ALA A 1056 -23.79 1.03 34.63
CA ALA A 1056 -24.19 0.81 36.01
C ALA A 1056 -23.03 1.14 36.95
N PRO A 1057 -23.26 1.94 38.01
CA PRO A 1057 -22.19 2.42 38.88
C PRO A 1057 -21.39 1.22 39.37
N SER A 1058 -20.07 1.34 39.22
CA SER A 1058 -19.08 0.39 39.72
C SER A 1058 -19.58 -0.24 41.02
N LEU A 1059 -19.71 -1.56 41.05
CA LEU A 1059 -19.81 -2.31 42.30
C LEU A 1059 -18.80 -1.70 43.28
N PRO A 1060 -19.20 -1.42 44.53
CA PRO A 1060 -18.45 -0.57 45.43
C PRO A 1060 -17.00 -1.02 45.50
N ALA A 1061 -16.09 -0.06 45.34
CA ALA A 1061 -14.66 -0.27 45.44
C ALA A 1061 -14.36 -1.11 46.69
N PHE A 1062 -13.84 -2.31 46.47
CA PHE A 1062 -13.35 -3.15 47.56
C PHE A 1062 -12.25 -2.39 48.30
N ALA A 1063 -12.57 -1.89 49.48
CA ALA A 1063 -11.59 -1.63 50.52
C ALA A 1063 -11.11 -3.01 51.01
N PRO A 1064 -9.83 -3.36 50.89
CA PRO A 1064 -9.30 -4.52 51.61
C PRO A 1064 -9.37 -4.18 53.10
N SER A 1065 -10.37 -4.72 53.79
CA SER A 1065 -10.32 -4.80 55.25
C SER A 1065 -9.20 -5.77 55.61
N GLY A 1066 -8.07 -5.23 56.09
CA GLY A 1066 -7.03 -6.03 56.74
C GLY A 1066 -5.66 -5.98 56.07
N TYR A 1067 -5.06 -4.79 55.94
CA TYR A 1067 -3.61 -4.64 56.06
C TYR A 1067 -3.34 -3.30 56.75
N THR A 1068 -3.07 -3.38 58.05
CA THR A 1068 -2.49 -2.26 58.80
C THR A 1068 -1.12 -1.95 58.21
N THR A 1069 -0.92 -0.69 57.84
CA THR A 1069 0.37 -0.12 57.47
C THR A 1069 1.29 -0.11 58.69
N ASN A 1070 2.03 -1.19 58.90
CA ASN A 1070 3.29 -1.26 59.63
C ASN A 1070 4.01 -2.48 59.04
N ASP A 1071 5.33 -2.39 58.86
CA ASP A 1071 6.22 -3.39 58.24
C ASP A 1071 6.45 -3.21 56.72
N VAL A 1072 6.92 -2.03 56.35
CA VAL A 1072 7.87 -1.90 55.23
C VAL A 1072 9.01 -0.98 55.65
N ASP A 1073 9.91 -1.54 56.45
CA ASP A 1073 11.31 -1.18 56.43
C ASP A 1073 12.10 -2.49 56.63
N VAL A 1074 13.29 -2.56 56.04
CA VAL A 1074 14.25 -3.69 56.11
C VAL A 1074 14.09 -4.74 54.99
N LEU A 1075 14.64 -4.42 53.81
CA LEU A 1075 15.81 -5.13 53.22
C LEU A 1075 15.96 -4.81 51.72
N SER A 1076 16.87 -3.88 51.45
CA SER A 1076 17.70 -3.87 50.24
C SER A 1076 19.09 -4.37 50.65
N THR A 1077 19.85 -4.91 49.68
CA THR A 1077 21.11 -5.71 49.79
C THR A 1077 20.80 -7.21 49.98
N GLU A 1078 21.17 -8.12 49.08
CA GLU A 1078 22.52 -8.49 48.68
C GLU A 1078 22.64 -9.13 47.25
N ASN A 1079 23.89 -9.31 46.83
CA ASN A 1079 24.45 -9.71 45.54
C ASN A 1079 24.12 -11.14 45.01
N PRO A 1080 24.36 -11.40 43.71
CA PRO A 1080 24.10 -12.69 43.06
C PRO A 1080 25.25 -13.68 43.23
N GLY A 1081 24.94 -14.93 43.53
CA GLY A 1081 25.92 -16.01 43.54
C GLY A 1081 25.30 -17.40 43.69
N THR A 1082 25.73 -18.31 42.82
CA THR A 1082 25.67 -19.79 42.92
C THR A 1082 24.34 -20.53 42.73
N LEU A 1083 24.25 -21.17 41.55
CA LEU A 1083 23.44 -22.37 41.23
C LEU A 1083 23.73 -23.53 42.19
N PRO A 1084 22.74 -24.41 42.43
CA PRO A 1084 23.02 -25.84 42.50
C PRO A 1084 22.12 -26.72 41.61
N LYS A 1085 22.64 -27.93 41.42
CA LYS A 1085 22.37 -28.96 40.42
C LYS A 1085 21.04 -29.70 40.58
N ARG A 1086 20.60 -30.27 39.44
CA ARG A 1086 19.65 -31.39 39.28
C ARG A 1086 19.92 -32.55 40.25
N PRO A 1087 18.85 -33.31 40.61
CA PRO A 1087 18.91 -34.75 40.76
C PRO A 1087 18.17 -35.48 39.63
N SER A 1088 18.71 -36.64 39.29
CA SER A 1088 18.27 -37.63 38.31
C SER A 1088 17.28 -38.65 38.89
N SER A 1089 16.69 -39.44 37.98
CA SER A 1089 16.09 -40.79 38.17
C SER A 1089 14.60 -40.79 38.59
N GLN A 1090 13.71 -41.65 38.10
CA GLN A 1090 13.78 -42.96 37.44
C GLN A 1090 12.60 -43.15 36.47
N ARG A 1091 12.76 -44.06 35.49
CA ARG A 1091 11.70 -44.66 34.66
C ARG A 1091 10.78 -45.55 35.50
N PRO A 1092 9.61 -45.89 34.94
CA PRO A 1092 9.34 -47.31 34.73
C PRO A 1092 8.93 -47.63 33.28
N ASP A 1093 9.27 -48.87 32.90
CA ASP A 1093 8.98 -49.53 31.62
C ASP A 1093 7.56 -50.15 31.58
N ASN A 1094 7.25 -50.72 30.41
CA ASN A 1094 6.16 -51.64 30.02
C ASN A 1094 4.83 -50.98 29.60
N ASP A 1095 4.11 -51.45 28.59
CA ASP A 1095 4.34 -52.41 27.50
C ASP A 1095 3.13 -52.26 26.55
N ASP A 1096 3.33 -52.69 25.29
CA ASP A 1096 2.36 -53.29 24.36
C ASP A 1096 1.11 -52.52 23.90
N SER A 1097 1.09 -52.23 22.59
CA SER A 1097 0.18 -52.83 21.59
C SER A 1097 -1.00 -51.89 21.26
N ASP A 1098 -1.59 -51.81 20.06
CA ASP A 1098 -1.40 -52.49 18.79
C ASP A 1098 -2.08 -51.64 17.71
N GLU A 1099 -1.72 -51.97 16.47
CA GLU A 1099 -2.28 -51.65 15.15
C GLU A 1099 -3.68 -50.99 15.03
N ALA A 1100 -3.80 -50.03 14.10
CA ALA A 1100 -4.48 -50.22 12.81
C ALA A 1100 -4.87 -48.89 12.13
N ARG A 1101 -4.36 -48.68 10.91
CA ARG A 1101 -5.02 -47.81 9.88
C ARG A 1101 -6.25 -48.57 9.34
N PRO A 1102 -7.29 -47.90 8.79
CA PRO A 1102 -7.23 -47.62 7.35
C PRO A 1102 -8.02 -46.38 6.83
N SER A 1103 -7.60 -45.98 5.62
CA SER A 1103 -8.42 -45.50 4.49
C SER A 1103 -9.20 -44.18 4.56
N SER A 1104 -8.68 -43.24 3.77
CA SER A 1104 -9.36 -42.13 3.08
C SER A 1104 -10.72 -42.48 2.44
N PRO A 1105 -11.57 -41.45 2.20
CA PRO A 1105 -11.81 -41.05 0.81
C PRO A 1105 -11.84 -39.53 0.53
N LYS A 1106 -11.15 -39.18 -0.57
CA LYS A 1106 -11.57 -38.29 -1.69
C LYS A 1106 -12.19 -36.90 -1.43
N ARG A 1107 -11.34 -35.89 -1.70
CA ARG A 1107 -11.52 -34.67 -2.55
C ARG A 1107 -12.93 -34.05 -2.74
N ALA A 1108 -13.03 -32.75 -2.40
CA ALA A 1108 -13.65 -31.68 -3.20
C ALA A 1108 -12.95 -30.34 -2.88
N ARG A 1109 -12.14 -29.78 -3.81
CA ARG A 1109 -12.42 -28.57 -4.64
C ARG A 1109 -12.95 -27.38 -3.83
N ALA A 1110 -12.06 -26.47 -3.42
CA ALA A 1110 -11.64 -25.26 -4.14
C ALA A 1110 -12.74 -24.16 -4.17
N LEU A 1111 -12.59 -23.17 -3.28
CA LEU A 1111 -13.43 -21.97 -3.22
C LEU A 1111 -12.61 -20.71 -3.53
N VAL A 1112 -13.27 -19.84 -4.28
CA VAL A 1112 -12.87 -18.59 -4.93
C VAL A 1112 -12.63 -17.46 -3.91
N PRO A 1113 -11.73 -16.49 -4.16
CA PRO A 1113 -11.45 -15.40 -3.22
C PRO A 1113 -12.23 -14.10 -3.57
N GLU A 1114 -13.25 -13.74 -2.77
CA GLU A 1114 -13.78 -12.35 -2.73
C GLU A 1114 -13.92 -11.87 -1.28
N GLY A 1115 -13.52 -10.62 -1.03
CA GLY A 1115 -13.25 -10.06 0.29
C GLY A 1115 -14.32 -9.12 0.83
N ARG A 1116 -15.55 -9.60 1.01
CA ARG A 1116 -16.59 -8.96 1.86
C ARG A 1116 -17.45 -10.04 2.53
N LEU A 1117 -18.10 -9.67 3.64
CA LEU A 1117 -18.98 -10.56 4.39
C LEU A 1117 -20.14 -11.03 3.50
N HIS A 1118 -20.25 -12.33 3.19
CA HIS A 1118 -21.36 -12.88 2.41
C HIS A 1118 -22.54 -13.20 3.33
N TYR A 1119 -23.73 -12.73 2.95
CA TYR A 1119 -24.96 -12.91 3.74
C TYR A 1119 -25.75 -14.15 3.30
N ASN A 1120 -26.02 -15.08 4.22
CA ASN A 1120 -27.17 -15.99 4.13
C ASN A 1120 -28.22 -15.57 5.17
N ALA A 1121 -29.48 -15.49 4.75
CA ALA A 1121 -30.59 -15.00 5.56
C ALA A 1121 -31.01 -15.95 6.72
N SER A 1122 -30.37 -17.12 6.84
CA SER A 1122 -30.69 -18.15 7.82
C SER A 1122 -29.79 -18.15 9.08
N ASP A 1123 -28.80 -17.26 9.16
CA ASP A 1123 -27.84 -17.21 10.29
C ASP A 1123 -28.13 -16.05 11.29
N ALA A 1124 -29.26 -15.34 11.15
CA ALA A 1124 -29.66 -14.25 12.06
C ALA A 1124 -30.36 -14.77 13.33
#